data_AF-A0A2S4WJD6-F1
#
_entry.id   AF-A0A2S4WJD6-F1
#
_cell.length_a   1.000
_cell.length_b   1.000
_cell.length_c   1.000
_cell.angle_alpha   90.00
_cell.angle_beta   90.00
_cell.angle_gamma   90.00
#
_symmetry.space_group_name_H-M   'P 1'
#
loop_
_entity.id
_entity.type
_entity.pdbx_description
1 polymer ?
#
loop_
_entity_poly.entity_id
_entity_poly.type
_entity_poly.pdbx_seq_one_letter_code
_entity_poly.pdbx_strand_id
1 'polypeptide(L)'
;MARGFAQMSPTYLPSIIALFLLCLLDLCVKVSSEVLTASVPSYAPVTVECPEQPLLRLAGSAIGRNQTLSQAEANFRKGRRSVINPLWRQFFTNGPGRATGYGSTLFPTQNQEDWPVLGIAHSGGGLRASLYAAGVMQAFDARTTSSPVRGVYPLATYVTGLSGGSWLVASAAANNYPPVPEMVSGWDLEKDMVLPGGINVLRSTQFLDAIHDTVRLKQKAGYSVSLTDQWGRALSYHFLPGTTNENFYTNSPTTAHGAGLLFSGLKSTRRMQEFQIPLPIVVSNHKPLDESATNPSNVPVSGETYVPLSAPVYEVSPFEFGSYDPQLSAFIPTEFIGTSLNAGKPYVASPKARKIDLKNICVRGYDQLSFIIGSSATLFNAITGVPVQYTSVMSMMARKLSGVSLDKSLTARWPNPFMGVSGPSGFDRSRSNELLIVDGGENGENIPLNPLLTPARQIDVILAADASKDSNSTGVNGEGWPNGSSMINTFLRVTRVLPAGTANFPPVPLDTKIWEQRGFTSRPAFFGCEAPSKQGNGGYPLVIYLPNSPTPSLPQTNYSTYKLSYSKNETSSFLSSAEDSNRQGDADWPTCLSCALIDRARNRKGVPRRTTLFSSPILALCYVFLSQKDAQVSSQALTASVASYAPIMSECPSDQNILRLAGSPTGRNQTLSQGEEDFRRGRQSVTAPLWREFFTNGPGKDAGYQSTPLMDQKQQDWPVLGIAYSGGGLRAALHAAGVMQALDARTSSSPGPWGTSTGLVCICLDWMVGSAAANDYPIASELVSGWELEKDLVLPGGYNPIRNAQFLDHIHDTAKLKKDAGFNISLSDVWGRAVGYHFLPGTTSDDFYTNSPATAHGAGDLFSGLRNMKSFQEFNVPLPIVVTGTTRRQSKFYFRHGGHLDSSLRPRYEVSPFEFGSYDPQLSAFIPTEFLGTSLSSGRPWIPSTLKKSLQTDLKKSCVRGFDQLSFIMGSSATVFNVVTGMPATYNAVFKKMIQRIADKALDGSITARYPNPFKGVSGPMGFDRSSSDELVIVDGGENGENIPINPLLTPARQVDVILAVDASGDSTSSGPNGSGWPNGKGMINTYLRVHKVLPAGTADFPPVPLDTALLLRPEQHDLKLRDNFLSLRQGTPRVQHFLAVMPRARKEMVDIHCPSQSGYLTNTSTFKLQYSKEDANSFLNSVRETTTKPRIDNKVDNDWPTCLSCGLIDRSRNRSGIPRSSSCENCFKRYCYADDGN
;
A
#
# COMPACT_ATOMS: atom_id res chain seq x y z
N MET A 1 -40.40 19.27 78.17
CA MET A 1 -40.94 19.90 79.39
C MET A 1 -41.87 18.90 80.07
N ALA A 2 -41.72 18.67 81.37
CA ALA A 2 -42.87 18.35 82.20
C ALA A 2 -42.97 19.43 83.27
N ARG A 3 -43.67 20.51 82.93
CA ARG A 3 -44.65 21.23 83.76
C ARG A 3 -44.96 22.59 83.13
N GLY A 4 -46.25 22.85 82.99
CA GLY A 4 -46.82 24.12 82.54
C GLY A 4 -47.35 24.04 81.12
N PHE A 5 -48.63 23.69 80.97
CA PHE A 5 -49.64 24.47 80.24
C PHE A 5 -50.97 23.72 80.31
N ALA A 6 -51.86 24.23 81.17
CA ALA A 6 -53.27 23.91 81.20
C ALA A 6 -54.04 24.99 80.42
N GLN A 7 -55.17 24.57 79.82
CA GLN A 7 -56.17 25.32 79.03
C GLN A 7 -55.89 25.48 77.52
N MET A 8 -56.55 24.65 76.69
CA MET A 8 -57.09 24.96 75.34
C MET A 8 -57.91 23.77 74.76
N SER A 9 -58.79 24.05 73.79
CA SER A 9 -60.03 23.36 73.34
C SER A 9 -59.91 22.00 72.58
N PRO A 10 -61.01 21.22 72.40
CA PRO A 10 -60.98 19.86 71.88
C PRO A 10 -61.01 19.78 70.34
N THR A 11 -60.03 20.39 69.66
CA THR A 11 -59.86 20.27 68.20
C THR A 11 -58.48 19.79 67.76
N TYR A 12 -57.58 19.46 68.69
CA TYR A 12 -56.18 19.08 68.36
C TYR A 12 -55.71 17.73 68.94
N LEU A 13 -56.63 16.90 69.44
CA LEU A 13 -56.32 15.55 69.95
C LEU A 13 -55.82 14.54 68.88
N PRO A 14 -56.19 14.62 67.57
CA PRO A 14 -55.63 13.73 66.55
C PRO A 14 -54.17 14.02 66.19
N SER A 15 -53.69 15.24 66.43
CA SER A 15 -52.37 15.70 65.96
C SER A 15 -51.22 15.34 66.91
N ILE A 16 -51.50 15.10 68.19
CA ILE A 16 -50.46 14.79 69.20
C ILE A 16 -50.16 13.28 69.24
N ILE A 17 -51.16 12.43 68.98
CA ILE A 17 -50.96 10.96 68.87
C ILE A 17 -50.17 10.62 67.59
N ALA A 18 -50.39 11.36 66.49
CA ALA A 18 -49.62 11.20 65.25
C ALA A 18 -48.14 11.57 65.43
N LEU A 19 -47.82 12.61 66.20
CA LEU A 19 -46.44 13.04 66.44
C LEU A 19 -45.67 12.05 67.35
N PHE A 20 -46.35 11.40 68.30
CA PHE A 20 -45.75 10.42 69.20
C PHE A 20 -45.51 9.06 68.51
N LEU A 21 -46.38 8.66 67.57
CA LEU A 21 -46.17 7.50 66.70
C LEU A 21 -45.04 7.73 65.68
N LEU A 22 -44.88 8.96 65.17
CA LEU A 22 -43.74 9.35 64.32
C LEU A 22 -42.41 9.31 65.07
N CYS A 23 -42.38 9.68 66.36
CA CYS A 23 -41.15 9.62 67.15
C CYS A 23 -40.75 8.19 67.59
N LEU A 24 -41.71 7.27 67.73
CA LEU A 24 -41.42 5.85 68.00
C LEU A 24 -40.93 5.09 66.75
N LEU A 25 -41.36 5.52 65.55
CA LEU A 25 -40.79 5.04 64.28
C LEU A 25 -39.33 5.50 64.09
N ASP A 26 -38.96 6.70 64.55
CA ASP A 26 -37.59 7.21 64.46
C ASP A 26 -36.60 6.56 65.45
N LEU A 27 -37.07 6.01 66.57
CA LEU A 27 -36.21 5.31 67.54
C LEU A 27 -36.01 3.82 67.23
N CYS A 28 -36.99 3.12 66.65
CA CYS A 28 -36.80 1.73 66.21
C CYS A 28 -35.94 1.61 64.94
N VAL A 29 -35.77 2.69 64.16
CA VAL A 29 -34.86 2.71 63.00
C VAL A 29 -33.38 2.83 63.40
N LYS A 30 -33.08 3.20 64.66
CA LYS A 30 -31.69 3.38 65.14
C LYS A 30 -31.05 2.16 65.81
N VAL A 31 -31.70 1.00 65.85
CA VAL A 31 -31.12 -0.23 66.46
C VAL A 31 -31.00 -1.41 65.48
N SER A 32 -31.20 -1.19 64.18
CA SER A 32 -30.88 -2.19 63.13
C SER A 32 -29.96 -1.63 62.04
N SER A 33 -28.89 -0.93 62.45
CA SER A 33 -27.84 -0.43 61.53
C SER A 33 -26.72 -1.45 61.28
N GLU A 34 -26.86 -2.68 61.77
CA GLU A 34 -26.00 -3.79 61.35
C GLU A 34 -26.88 -4.81 60.64
N VAL A 35 -26.48 -5.15 59.41
CA VAL A 35 -27.07 -6.16 58.50
C VAL A 35 -28.28 -5.70 57.66
N LEU A 36 -28.01 -4.88 56.62
CA LEU A 36 -28.67 -4.95 55.29
C LEU A 36 -27.98 -3.99 54.28
N THR A 37 -26.74 -4.27 53.91
CA THR A 37 -26.08 -3.61 52.74
C THR A 37 -26.41 -4.37 51.44
N ALA A 38 -27.62 -4.13 50.95
CA ALA A 38 -28.11 -4.36 49.58
C ALA A 38 -29.40 -3.51 49.48
N SER A 39 -29.75 -2.71 48.49
CA SER A 39 -29.45 -2.67 47.06
C SER A 39 -30.09 -1.41 46.45
N VAL A 40 -29.37 -0.28 46.37
CA VAL A 40 -29.78 0.83 45.48
C VAL A 40 -28.60 1.16 44.55
N PRO A 41 -28.74 1.00 43.23
CA PRO A 41 -27.69 1.39 42.30
C PRO A 41 -27.46 2.90 42.38
N SER A 42 -26.25 3.32 42.75
CA SER A 42 -25.87 4.72 42.90
C SER A 42 -24.66 5.05 42.02
N TYR A 43 -24.65 6.27 41.49
CA TYR A 43 -23.51 6.83 40.76
C TYR A 43 -22.43 7.40 41.70
N ALA A 44 -22.75 7.62 42.98
CA ALA A 44 -21.80 8.13 43.96
C ALA A 44 -20.79 7.04 44.37
N PRO A 45 -19.48 7.34 44.35
CA PRO A 45 -18.48 6.46 44.96
C PRO A 45 -18.67 6.38 46.47
N VAL A 46 -18.29 5.25 47.05
CA VAL A 46 -18.37 4.98 48.49
C VAL A 46 -17.00 4.73 49.08
N THR A 47 -16.88 5.10 50.36
CA THR A 47 -15.67 4.91 51.14
C THR A 47 -15.69 3.54 51.82
N VAL A 48 -14.60 2.79 51.72
CA VAL A 48 -14.45 1.45 52.30
C VAL A 48 -13.08 1.31 52.97
N GLU A 49 -12.90 0.28 53.78
CA GLU A 49 -11.58 -0.11 54.28
C GLU A 49 -10.73 -0.67 53.14
N CYS A 50 -9.45 -0.29 53.08
CA CYS A 50 -8.53 -0.84 52.08
C CYS A 50 -8.17 -2.30 52.38
N PRO A 51 -7.96 -3.13 51.34
CA PRO A 51 -7.45 -4.49 51.54
C PRO A 51 -6.04 -4.46 52.14
N GLU A 52 -5.66 -5.55 52.82
CA GLU A 52 -4.29 -5.72 53.35
C GLU A 52 -3.22 -5.79 52.25
N GLN A 53 -3.62 -6.23 51.05
CA GLN A 53 -2.71 -6.31 49.90
C GLN A 53 -2.40 -4.92 49.33
N PRO A 54 -1.15 -4.64 48.92
CA PRO A 54 -0.80 -3.38 48.28
C PRO A 54 -1.65 -3.12 47.02
N LEU A 55 -2.23 -1.93 46.94
CA LEU A 55 -3.07 -1.52 45.81
C LEU A 55 -2.25 -1.11 44.58
N LEU A 56 -1.03 -0.60 44.80
CA LEU A 56 -0.15 -0.19 43.71
C LEU A 56 0.70 -1.38 43.27
N ARG A 57 0.56 -1.77 42.00
CA ARG A 57 1.42 -2.76 41.34
C ARG A 57 2.34 -2.07 40.36
N LEU A 58 3.65 -2.26 40.51
CA LEU A 58 4.61 -1.88 39.48
C LEU A 58 4.59 -2.94 38.38
N ALA A 59 4.40 -2.51 37.13
CA ALA A 59 4.27 -3.40 35.99
C ALA A 59 5.62 -3.99 35.54
N GLY A 60 6.73 -3.37 35.95
CA GLY A 60 8.06 -3.62 35.39
C GLY A 60 8.22 -2.99 33.99
N SER A 61 9.33 -3.33 33.33
CA SER A 61 9.67 -2.83 31.99
C SER A 61 9.99 -3.98 31.05
N ALA A 62 9.53 -3.88 29.81
CA ALA A 62 9.88 -4.83 28.76
C ALA A 62 11.39 -4.82 28.46
N ILE A 63 12.01 -3.64 28.50
CA ILE A 63 13.45 -3.43 28.30
C ILE A 63 14.25 -4.14 29.40
N GLY A 64 13.77 -4.05 30.64
CA GLY A 64 14.33 -4.75 31.79
C GLY A 64 13.99 -6.24 31.88
N ARG A 65 13.21 -6.77 30.92
CA ARG A 65 12.71 -8.16 30.88
C ARG A 65 12.00 -8.61 32.16
N ASN A 66 11.41 -7.68 32.90
CA ASN A 66 10.70 -7.92 34.15
C ASN A 66 9.24 -7.42 34.11
N GLN A 67 8.70 -7.15 32.91
CA GLN A 67 7.31 -6.75 32.74
C GLN A 67 6.37 -7.92 33.09
N THR A 68 5.36 -7.66 33.92
CA THR A 68 4.43 -8.68 34.43
C THR A 68 2.96 -8.26 34.29
N LEU A 69 2.09 -9.24 34.08
CA LEU A 69 0.63 -9.08 34.20
C LEU A 69 0.22 -9.15 35.67
N SER A 70 -0.95 -8.59 36.02
CA SER A 70 -1.57 -8.93 37.31
C SER A 70 -1.86 -10.42 37.42
N GLN A 71 -1.87 -10.93 38.65
CA GLN A 71 -2.24 -12.31 38.93
C GLN A 71 -3.66 -12.63 38.43
N ALA A 72 -4.57 -11.66 38.52
CA ALA A 72 -5.95 -11.82 38.07
C ALA A 72 -6.03 -11.97 36.53
N GLU A 73 -5.31 -11.13 35.77
CA GLU A 73 -5.24 -11.28 34.31
C GLU A 73 -4.56 -12.61 33.93
N ALA A 74 -3.45 -12.98 34.59
CA ALA A 74 -2.77 -14.25 34.35
C ALA A 74 -3.69 -15.46 34.60
N ASN A 75 -4.48 -15.44 35.68
CA ASN A 75 -5.47 -16.47 35.99
C ASN A 75 -6.59 -16.51 34.95
N PHE A 76 -7.10 -15.35 34.53
CA PHE A 76 -8.12 -15.26 33.49
C PHE A 76 -7.62 -15.84 32.17
N ARG A 77 -6.40 -15.51 31.74
CA ARG A 77 -5.79 -16.08 30.53
C ARG A 77 -5.69 -17.60 30.60
N LYS A 78 -5.28 -18.14 31.75
CA LYS A 78 -5.20 -19.58 31.97
C LYS A 78 -6.59 -20.24 31.87
N GLY A 79 -7.61 -19.66 32.50
CA GLY A 79 -8.99 -20.13 32.41
C GLY A 79 -9.54 -20.05 30.98
N ARG A 80 -9.37 -18.90 30.31
CA ARG A 80 -9.77 -18.65 28.92
C ARG A 80 -9.15 -19.65 27.96
N ARG A 81 -7.85 -19.95 28.11
CA ARG A 81 -7.12 -20.94 27.31
C ARG A 81 -7.79 -22.32 27.34
N SER A 82 -8.32 -22.74 28.50
CA SER A 82 -9.03 -24.02 28.62
C SER A 82 -10.33 -24.09 27.79
N VAL A 83 -10.97 -22.93 27.57
CA VAL A 83 -12.21 -22.80 26.79
C VAL A 83 -11.92 -22.59 25.29
N ILE A 84 -10.93 -21.76 24.94
CA ILE A 84 -10.66 -21.43 23.53
C ILE A 84 -9.86 -22.51 22.79
N ASN A 85 -9.07 -23.35 23.47
CA ASN A 85 -8.29 -24.38 22.80
C ASN A 85 -9.18 -25.43 22.07
N PRO A 86 -10.26 -25.96 22.67
CA PRO A 86 -11.24 -26.75 21.95
C PRO A 86 -11.90 -26.01 20.78
N LEU A 87 -12.15 -24.70 20.91
CA LEU A 87 -12.74 -23.89 19.85
C LEU A 87 -11.78 -23.70 18.68
N TRP A 88 -10.49 -23.45 18.93
CA TRP A 88 -9.46 -23.43 17.89
C TRP A 88 -9.41 -24.75 17.13
N ARG A 89 -9.43 -25.87 17.87
CA ARG A 89 -9.50 -27.21 17.29
C ARG A 89 -10.72 -27.37 16.40
N GLN A 90 -11.91 -27.03 16.91
CA GLN A 90 -13.17 -27.11 16.18
C GLN A 90 -13.16 -26.22 14.93
N PHE A 91 -12.60 -25.01 15.03
CA PHE A 91 -12.51 -24.06 13.93
C PHE A 91 -11.69 -24.62 12.76
N PHE A 92 -10.59 -25.32 13.04
CA PHE A 92 -9.71 -25.92 12.03
C PHE A 92 -10.10 -27.36 11.61
N THR A 93 -11.00 -28.05 12.33
CA THR A 93 -11.52 -29.38 11.91
C THR A 93 -12.84 -29.29 11.17
N ASN A 94 -13.79 -28.53 11.72
CA ASN A 94 -15.18 -28.50 11.29
C ASN A 94 -15.64 -27.10 10.88
N GLY A 95 -14.87 -26.06 11.22
CA GLY A 95 -15.16 -24.67 10.89
C GLY A 95 -14.46 -24.16 9.62
N PRO A 96 -14.49 -22.83 9.41
CA PRO A 96 -13.88 -22.18 8.23
C PRO A 96 -12.40 -22.51 8.02
N GLY A 97 -11.66 -22.75 9.10
CA GLY A 97 -10.24 -23.11 9.04
C GLY A 97 -9.95 -24.48 8.45
N ARG A 98 -10.95 -25.35 8.27
CA ARG A 98 -10.77 -26.71 7.70
C ARG A 98 -10.07 -26.68 6.33
N ALA A 99 -10.42 -25.70 5.49
CA ALA A 99 -9.89 -25.56 4.14
C ALA A 99 -8.36 -25.32 4.11
N THR A 100 -7.78 -24.82 5.20
CA THR A 100 -6.32 -24.58 5.28
C THR A 100 -5.48 -25.85 5.32
N GLY A 101 -6.07 -27.00 5.66
CA GLY A 101 -5.35 -28.26 5.83
C GLY A 101 -4.38 -28.30 7.02
N TYR A 102 -4.38 -27.26 7.87
CA TYR A 102 -3.64 -27.24 9.14
C TYR A 102 -4.35 -27.99 10.28
N GLY A 103 -5.64 -28.30 10.08
CA GLY A 103 -6.28 -29.59 10.44
C GLY A 103 -5.24 -30.72 10.44
N SER A 104 -5.29 -31.82 11.17
CA SER A 104 -4.30 -32.93 11.06
C SER A 104 -2.79 -32.65 11.36
N THR A 105 -2.15 -31.55 10.91
CA THR A 105 -0.70 -31.29 11.03
C THR A 105 -0.31 -30.54 12.29
N LEU A 106 -1.11 -29.58 12.74
CA LEU A 106 -0.93 -28.91 14.04
C LEU A 106 -1.58 -29.68 15.21
N PHE A 107 -2.41 -30.67 14.87
CA PHE A 107 -3.29 -31.44 15.76
C PHE A 107 -2.64 -32.53 16.63
N PRO A 108 -1.41 -33.03 16.39
CA PRO A 108 -0.76 -33.94 17.33
C PRO A 108 -0.36 -33.30 18.66
N THR A 109 -0.53 -31.98 18.83
CA THR A 109 -0.11 -31.27 20.02
C THR A 109 -1.12 -31.49 21.17
N GLN A 110 -0.73 -32.29 22.17
CA GLN A 110 -1.42 -32.35 23.46
C GLN A 110 -1.18 -31.09 24.32
N ASN A 111 -0.31 -30.17 23.89
CA ASN A 111 0.14 -29.05 24.70
C ASN A 111 -0.69 -27.78 24.45
N GLN A 112 -1.27 -27.24 25.52
CA GLN A 112 -2.20 -26.11 25.48
C GLN A 112 -1.53 -24.76 25.14
N GLU A 113 -0.21 -24.66 25.28
CA GLU A 113 0.61 -23.47 25.00
C GLU A 113 0.81 -23.19 23.50
N ASP A 114 0.39 -24.12 22.62
CA ASP A 114 0.73 -24.07 21.19
C ASP A 114 -0.23 -23.23 20.35
N TRP A 115 -1.40 -22.88 20.86
CA TRP A 115 -2.41 -22.09 20.12
C TRP A 115 -2.11 -20.58 20.12
N PRO A 116 -2.50 -19.84 19.06
CA PRO A 116 -2.29 -18.41 18.98
C PRO A 116 -3.04 -17.62 20.05
N VAL A 117 -2.43 -16.55 20.55
CA VAL A 117 -3.13 -15.52 21.34
C VAL A 117 -3.66 -14.43 20.40
N LEU A 118 -4.98 -14.41 20.20
CA LEU A 118 -5.69 -13.45 19.35
C LEU A 118 -6.19 -12.24 20.16
N GLY A 119 -5.90 -11.03 19.67
CA GLY A 119 -6.51 -9.77 20.12
C GLY A 119 -7.39 -9.14 19.04
N ILE A 120 -8.45 -8.43 19.45
CA ILE A 120 -9.30 -7.63 18.55
C ILE A 120 -9.32 -6.19 19.05
N ALA A 121 -9.15 -5.22 18.16
CA ALA A 121 -9.16 -3.80 18.48
C ALA A 121 -10.26 -3.08 17.68
N HIS A 122 -11.11 -2.32 18.36
CA HIS A 122 -12.17 -1.52 17.77
C HIS A 122 -11.87 -0.02 17.94
N SER A 123 -11.78 0.68 16.81
CA SER A 123 -11.43 2.10 16.74
C SER A 123 -12.51 3.07 17.26
N GLY A 124 -12.12 4.33 17.38
CA GLY A 124 -13.01 5.45 17.69
C GLY A 124 -13.75 6.03 16.49
N GLY A 125 -14.75 6.88 16.77
CA GLY A 125 -15.63 7.46 15.73
C GLY A 125 -17.12 7.50 16.11
N GLY A 126 -17.44 7.58 17.41
CA GLY A 126 -18.81 7.69 17.90
C GLY A 126 -19.73 6.52 17.51
N LEU A 127 -20.99 6.84 17.16
CA LEU A 127 -21.99 5.83 16.78
C LEU A 127 -21.60 5.06 15.52
N ARG A 128 -20.92 5.70 14.55
CA ARG A 128 -20.41 5.04 13.35
C ARG A 128 -19.45 3.90 13.73
N ALA A 129 -18.46 4.20 14.57
CA ALA A 129 -17.50 3.19 15.00
C ALA A 129 -18.15 2.08 15.84
N SER A 130 -19.14 2.42 16.68
CA SER A 130 -19.91 1.44 17.46
C SER A 130 -20.65 0.45 16.55
N LEU A 131 -21.34 0.95 15.52
CA LEU A 131 -22.08 0.13 14.56
C LEU A 131 -21.15 -0.66 13.63
N TYR A 132 -20.05 -0.09 13.18
CA TYR A 132 -19.06 -0.82 12.38
C TYR A 132 -18.43 -1.96 13.19
N ALA A 133 -18.02 -1.67 14.42
CA ALA A 133 -17.47 -2.66 15.33
C ALA A 133 -18.50 -3.77 15.66
N ALA A 134 -19.79 -3.42 15.78
CA ALA A 134 -20.88 -4.39 15.91
C ALA A 134 -21.00 -5.28 14.66
N GLY A 135 -20.91 -4.72 13.46
CA GLY A 135 -20.89 -5.48 12.20
C GLY A 135 -19.69 -6.43 12.09
N VAL A 136 -18.49 -6.01 12.51
CA VAL A 136 -17.30 -6.87 12.61
C VAL A 136 -17.54 -8.00 13.60
N MET A 137 -18.08 -7.69 14.78
CA MET A 137 -18.43 -8.70 15.79
C MET A 137 -19.45 -9.70 15.25
N GLN A 138 -20.48 -9.22 14.53
CA GLN A 138 -21.51 -10.05 13.90
C GLN A 138 -20.91 -11.00 12.86
N ALA A 139 -20.05 -10.50 11.96
CA ALA A 139 -19.40 -11.30 10.94
C ALA A 139 -18.55 -12.44 11.55
N PHE A 140 -17.91 -12.20 12.69
CA PHE A 140 -17.04 -13.18 13.35
C PHE A 140 -17.73 -14.00 14.46
N ASP A 141 -18.99 -13.71 14.80
CA ASP A 141 -19.76 -14.45 15.79
C ASP A 141 -20.08 -15.86 15.28
N ALA A 142 -19.89 -16.88 16.12
CA ALA A 142 -20.24 -18.26 15.78
C ALA A 142 -21.75 -18.45 15.54
N ARG A 143 -22.59 -17.58 16.11
CA ARG A 143 -24.06 -17.60 15.99
C ARG A 143 -24.55 -17.07 14.64
N THR A 144 -23.71 -16.35 13.90
CA THR A 144 -24.05 -15.80 12.58
C THR A 144 -23.83 -16.86 11.51
N THR A 145 -24.87 -17.62 11.18
CA THR A 145 -24.75 -18.75 10.25
C THR A 145 -24.48 -18.34 8.80
N SER A 146 -24.85 -17.12 8.41
CA SER A 146 -24.63 -16.56 7.05
C SER A 146 -23.16 -16.25 6.76
N SER A 147 -22.35 -15.96 7.79
CA SER A 147 -20.99 -15.49 7.60
C SER A 147 -20.01 -16.65 7.33
N PRO A 148 -19.16 -16.55 6.29
CA PRO A 148 -18.17 -17.58 5.99
C PRO A 148 -16.96 -17.53 6.95
N VAL A 149 -16.82 -16.46 7.73
CA VAL A 149 -15.73 -16.23 8.71
C VAL A 149 -16.20 -16.36 10.16
N ARG A 150 -17.40 -16.92 10.37
CA ARG A 150 -18.00 -17.13 11.69
C ARG A 150 -17.10 -17.94 12.64
N GLY A 151 -17.18 -17.62 13.92
CA GLY A 151 -16.46 -18.35 14.98
C GLY A 151 -15.04 -17.83 15.26
N VAL A 152 -14.61 -16.74 14.62
CA VAL A 152 -13.33 -16.08 14.93
C VAL A 152 -13.42 -15.28 16.23
N TYR A 153 -14.52 -14.56 16.49
CA TYR A 153 -14.64 -13.69 17.67
C TYR A 153 -14.52 -14.47 19.00
N PRO A 154 -15.14 -15.66 19.16
CA PRO A 154 -14.97 -16.48 20.36
C PRO A 154 -13.54 -16.97 20.62
N LEU A 155 -12.65 -16.94 19.62
CA LEU A 155 -11.24 -17.34 19.75
C LEU A 155 -10.37 -16.24 20.38
N ALA A 156 -10.86 -14.99 20.42
CA ALA A 156 -10.13 -13.87 20.98
C ALA A 156 -9.88 -14.05 22.48
N THR A 157 -8.66 -13.73 22.92
CA THR A 157 -8.30 -13.64 24.34
C THR A 157 -8.56 -12.24 24.88
N TYR A 158 -8.35 -11.22 24.06
CA TYR A 158 -8.49 -9.81 24.41
C TYR A 158 -9.33 -9.07 23.38
N VAL A 159 -10.13 -8.10 23.85
CA VAL A 159 -10.79 -7.12 23.00
C VAL A 159 -10.55 -5.71 23.56
N THR A 160 -10.06 -4.81 22.71
CA THR A 160 -9.80 -3.42 23.07
C THR A 160 -10.77 -2.48 22.34
N GLY A 161 -11.17 -1.41 23.02
CA GLY A 161 -12.01 -0.35 22.44
C GLY A 161 -11.61 1.01 22.97
N LEU A 162 -11.62 2.03 22.11
CA LEU A 162 -11.55 3.43 22.51
C LEU A 162 -12.72 4.21 21.89
N SER A 163 -13.11 5.32 22.50
CA SER A 163 -14.20 6.18 22.01
C SER A 163 -15.44 5.36 21.63
N GLY A 164 -16.01 5.54 20.44
CA GLY A 164 -17.13 4.70 19.94
C GLY A 164 -16.92 3.19 20.05
N GLY A 165 -15.72 2.68 19.77
CA GLY A 165 -15.39 1.25 19.94
C GLY A 165 -15.49 0.78 21.41
N SER A 166 -15.24 1.66 22.38
CA SER A 166 -15.42 1.36 23.80
C SER A 166 -16.89 1.14 24.18
N TRP A 167 -17.83 1.80 23.47
CA TRP A 167 -19.27 1.68 23.74
C TRP A 167 -19.76 0.28 23.38
N LEU A 168 -19.31 -0.26 22.24
CA LEU A 168 -19.55 -1.66 21.88
C LEU A 168 -18.97 -2.60 22.93
N VAL A 169 -17.67 -2.47 23.24
CA VAL A 169 -16.97 -3.41 24.13
C VAL A 169 -17.64 -3.46 25.51
N ALA A 170 -17.99 -2.30 26.06
CA ALA A 170 -18.63 -2.21 27.36
C ALA A 170 -20.10 -2.66 27.31
N SER A 171 -20.84 -2.32 26.25
CA SER A 171 -22.24 -2.77 26.09
C SER A 171 -22.34 -4.28 25.94
N ALA A 172 -21.48 -4.89 25.11
CA ALA A 172 -21.42 -6.34 24.94
C ALA A 172 -21.11 -7.03 26.28
N ALA A 173 -20.12 -6.53 27.03
CA ALA A 173 -19.78 -7.08 28.34
C ALA A 173 -20.91 -6.90 29.37
N ALA A 174 -21.51 -5.71 29.45
CA ALA A 174 -22.59 -5.42 30.40
C ALA A 174 -23.86 -6.23 30.12
N ASN A 175 -24.14 -6.53 28.85
CA ASN A 175 -25.30 -7.33 28.44
C ASN A 175 -24.98 -8.84 28.32
N ASN A 176 -23.82 -9.29 28.80
CA ASN A 176 -23.40 -10.70 28.77
C ASN A 176 -23.37 -11.28 27.33
N TYR A 177 -22.91 -10.49 26.36
CA TYR A 177 -22.67 -10.82 24.95
C TYR A 177 -23.89 -11.46 24.24
N PRO A 178 -25.02 -10.75 24.10
CA PRO A 178 -26.13 -11.23 23.30
C PRO A 178 -25.73 -11.29 21.81
N PRO A 179 -26.51 -11.94 20.94
CA PRO A 179 -26.35 -11.79 19.49
C PRO A 179 -26.35 -10.31 19.10
N VAL A 180 -25.52 -9.93 18.11
CA VAL A 180 -25.36 -8.52 17.73
C VAL A 180 -26.67 -7.84 17.33
N PRO A 181 -27.57 -8.45 16.53
CA PRO A 181 -28.85 -7.83 16.20
C PRO A 181 -29.71 -7.52 17.44
N GLU A 182 -29.71 -8.42 18.43
CA GLU A 182 -30.41 -8.22 19.70
C GLU A 182 -29.77 -7.07 20.49
N MET A 183 -28.44 -7.06 20.60
CA MET A 183 -27.69 -6.00 21.27
C MET A 183 -27.99 -4.62 20.68
N VAL A 184 -27.87 -4.47 19.36
CA VAL A 184 -28.06 -3.20 18.66
C VAL A 184 -29.53 -2.78 18.69
N SER A 185 -30.48 -3.72 18.64
CA SER A 185 -31.89 -3.41 18.82
C SER A 185 -32.23 -2.90 20.22
N GLY A 186 -31.45 -3.33 21.23
CA GLY A 186 -31.53 -2.83 22.60
C GLY A 186 -30.81 -1.50 22.81
N TRP A 187 -30.05 -1.01 21.83
CA TRP A 187 -29.50 0.34 21.88
C TRP A 187 -30.56 1.37 21.48
N ASP A 188 -30.79 2.37 22.32
CA ASP A 188 -31.81 3.42 22.12
C ASP A 188 -31.38 4.49 21.08
N LEU A 189 -30.81 4.08 19.93
CA LEU A 189 -30.17 4.98 18.96
C LEU A 189 -31.13 5.89 18.17
N GLU A 190 -32.43 5.62 18.19
CA GLU A 190 -33.43 6.51 17.56
C GLU A 190 -33.59 7.84 18.33
N LYS A 191 -33.16 7.85 19.60
CA LYS A 191 -33.10 9.06 20.42
C LYS A 191 -31.71 9.69 20.28
N ASP A 192 -31.69 11.01 20.10
CA ASP A 192 -30.45 11.77 20.08
C ASP A 192 -29.78 11.76 21.45
N MET A 193 -28.46 11.50 21.47
CA MET A 193 -27.71 11.33 22.72
C MET A 193 -27.61 12.61 23.58
N VAL A 194 -27.87 13.79 23.01
CA VAL A 194 -27.82 15.08 23.71
C VAL A 194 -29.24 15.67 23.86
N LEU A 195 -30.09 15.52 22.84
CA LEU A 195 -31.44 16.08 22.76
C LEU A 195 -32.49 15.01 22.45
N PRO A 196 -32.67 14.00 23.32
CA PRO A 196 -33.48 12.80 23.01
C PRO A 196 -34.97 13.09 22.77
N GLY A 197 -35.49 14.22 23.27
CA GLY A 197 -36.87 14.66 23.07
C GLY A 197 -37.18 15.19 21.67
N GLY A 198 -36.17 15.40 20.82
CA GLY A 198 -36.33 16.00 19.50
C GLY A 198 -36.98 17.39 19.59
N ILE A 199 -38.13 17.56 18.92
CA ILE A 199 -38.93 18.81 18.96
C ILE A 199 -39.53 19.06 20.36
N ASN A 200 -39.69 18.02 21.19
CA ASN A 200 -40.20 18.15 22.55
C ASN A 200 -39.09 18.57 23.53
N VAL A 201 -38.91 19.89 23.65
CA VAL A 201 -37.90 20.51 24.53
C VAL A 201 -38.07 20.11 26.00
N LEU A 202 -39.29 19.87 26.47
CA LEU A 202 -39.54 19.44 27.85
C LEU A 202 -38.94 18.06 28.13
N ARG A 203 -39.05 17.12 27.19
CA ARG A 203 -38.46 15.77 27.31
C ARG A 203 -36.93 15.83 27.32
N SER A 204 -36.32 16.63 26.46
CA SER A 204 -34.87 16.86 26.48
C SER A 204 -34.42 17.51 27.80
N THR A 205 -35.20 18.47 28.33
CA THR A 205 -34.89 19.11 29.62
C THR A 205 -34.97 18.11 30.77
N GLN A 206 -36.02 17.28 30.82
CA GLN A 206 -36.16 16.20 31.81
C GLN A 206 -34.95 15.26 31.82
N PHE A 207 -34.50 14.85 30.62
CA PHE A 207 -33.30 14.01 30.47
C PHE A 207 -32.02 14.71 30.96
N LEU A 208 -31.80 15.96 30.54
CA LEU A 208 -30.61 16.72 30.95
C LEU A 208 -30.57 16.99 32.46
N ASP A 209 -31.71 17.24 33.09
CA ASP A 209 -31.81 17.38 34.54
C ASP A 209 -31.57 16.04 35.26
N ALA A 210 -32.08 14.94 34.71
CA ALA A 210 -31.86 13.59 35.23
C ALA A 210 -30.37 13.21 35.30
N ILE A 211 -29.65 13.39 34.20
CA ILE A 211 -28.21 13.09 34.16
C ILE A 211 -27.43 14.03 35.09
N HIS A 212 -27.81 15.30 35.16
CA HIS A 212 -27.17 16.28 36.03
C HIS A 212 -27.35 15.97 37.52
N ASP A 213 -28.56 15.61 37.93
CA ASP A 213 -28.86 15.24 39.32
C ASP A 213 -28.14 13.96 39.74
N THR A 214 -27.98 13.00 38.81
CA THR A 214 -27.18 11.79 39.05
C THR A 214 -25.70 12.12 39.24
N VAL A 215 -25.13 13.00 38.40
CA VAL A 215 -23.72 13.45 38.51
C VAL A 215 -23.48 14.24 39.80
N ARG A 216 -24.46 15.02 40.25
CA ARG A 216 -24.40 15.72 41.54
C ARG A 216 -24.22 14.78 42.73
N LEU A 217 -24.61 13.50 42.63
CA LEU A 217 -24.35 12.52 43.69
C LEU A 217 -22.85 12.28 43.88
N LYS A 218 -22.09 12.15 42.79
CA LYS A 218 -20.62 12.04 42.81
C LYS A 218 -19.97 13.34 43.32
N GLN A 219 -20.50 14.49 42.93
CA GLN A 219 -20.05 15.80 43.43
C GLN A 219 -20.28 15.94 44.95
N LYS A 220 -21.47 15.54 45.44
CA LYS A 220 -21.80 15.53 46.88
C LYS A 220 -20.94 14.55 47.68
N ALA A 221 -20.51 13.45 47.06
CA ALA A 221 -19.53 12.52 47.63
C ALA A 221 -18.09 13.09 47.68
N GLY A 222 -17.87 14.31 47.19
CA GLY A 222 -16.61 15.05 47.34
C GLY A 222 -15.62 14.89 46.19
N TYR A 223 -16.04 14.32 45.06
CA TYR A 223 -15.21 14.12 43.87
C TYR A 223 -15.46 15.19 42.81
N SER A 224 -14.42 15.47 42.03
CA SER A 224 -14.50 16.33 40.85
C SER A 224 -15.46 15.74 39.81
N VAL A 225 -16.26 16.61 39.18
CA VAL A 225 -17.18 16.27 38.10
C VAL A 225 -16.95 17.22 36.92
N SER A 226 -17.25 16.75 35.72
CA SER A 226 -17.00 17.40 34.44
C SER A 226 -18.13 17.10 33.44
N LEU A 227 -18.06 17.66 32.23
CA LEU A 227 -18.99 17.27 31.15
C LEU A 227 -18.89 15.78 30.84
N THR A 228 -17.73 15.15 31.04
CA THR A 228 -17.55 13.70 30.88
C THR A 228 -18.50 12.89 31.74
N ASP A 229 -18.78 13.32 32.98
CA ASP A 229 -19.68 12.59 33.86
C ASP A 229 -21.10 12.58 33.29
N GLN A 230 -21.57 13.74 32.82
CA GLN A 230 -22.89 13.87 32.20
C GLN A 230 -22.95 13.13 30.85
N TRP A 231 -21.88 13.15 30.06
CA TRP A 231 -21.75 12.39 28.82
C TRP A 231 -21.75 10.88 29.06
N GLY A 232 -21.03 10.40 30.06
CA GLY A 232 -21.05 9.01 30.49
C GLY A 232 -22.45 8.57 30.88
N ARG A 233 -23.19 9.41 31.61
CA ARG A 233 -24.61 9.15 31.89
C ARG A 233 -25.46 9.13 30.62
N ALA A 234 -25.26 10.05 29.67
CA ALA A 234 -25.98 9.98 28.40
C ALA A 234 -25.70 8.65 27.67
N LEU A 235 -24.44 8.20 27.61
CA LEU A 235 -24.05 6.91 27.05
C LEU A 235 -24.75 5.73 27.75
N SER A 236 -24.89 5.78 29.08
CA SER A 236 -25.52 4.69 29.82
C SER A 236 -27.00 4.51 29.52
N TYR A 237 -27.72 5.60 29.22
CA TYR A 237 -29.11 5.51 28.79
C TYR A 237 -29.24 4.78 27.45
N HIS A 238 -28.25 4.88 26.57
CA HIS A 238 -28.33 4.36 25.20
C HIS A 238 -27.71 2.97 25.04
N PHE A 239 -26.66 2.64 25.80
CA PHE A 239 -25.84 1.44 25.57
C PHE A 239 -25.90 0.39 26.68
N LEU A 240 -26.29 0.78 27.90
CA LEU A 240 -26.19 -0.09 29.08
C LEU A 240 -27.56 -0.61 29.51
N PRO A 241 -27.62 -1.79 30.15
CA PRO A 241 -28.90 -2.35 30.57
C PRO A 241 -29.59 -1.47 31.63
N GLY A 242 -30.92 -1.55 31.65
CA GLY A 242 -31.78 -0.83 32.60
C GLY A 242 -32.56 0.34 32.02
N THR A 243 -32.37 0.66 30.73
CA THR A 243 -33.16 1.65 30.00
C THR A 243 -34.04 0.96 28.95
N THR A 244 -35.28 1.43 28.82
CA THR A 244 -36.24 1.05 27.79
C THR A 244 -36.94 2.30 27.26
N ASN A 245 -37.66 2.18 26.14
CA ASN A 245 -38.46 3.28 25.59
C ASN A 245 -39.46 3.86 26.61
N GLU A 246 -40.05 3.01 27.44
CA GLU A 246 -41.09 3.37 28.41
C GLU A 246 -40.50 4.12 29.60
N ASN A 247 -39.27 3.78 30.01
CA ASN A 247 -38.63 4.36 31.18
C ASN A 247 -37.59 5.44 30.89
N PHE A 248 -37.27 5.72 29.63
CA PHE A 248 -36.18 6.63 29.24
C PHE A 248 -36.26 8.03 29.88
N TYR A 249 -37.46 8.53 30.13
CA TYR A 249 -37.69 9.85 30.75
C TYR A 249 -38.19 9.78 32.20
N THR A 250 -38.15 8.59 32.83
CA THR A 250 -38.63 8.40 34.20
C THR A 250 -37.48 7.97 35.12
N ASN A 251 -37.20 8.80 36.11
CA ASN A 251 -36.19 8.48 37.14
C ASN A 251 -36.87 7.75 38.30
N SER A 252 -36.72 6.42 38.35
CA SER A 252 -37.08 5.60 39.50
C SER A 252 -35.81 4.99 40.13
N PRO A 253 -35.79 4.73 41.45
CA PRO A 253 -34.73 3.92 42.08
C PRO A 253 -34.54 2.54 41.43
N THR A 254 -35.55 2.04 40.71
CA THR A 254 -35.54 0.76 39.98
C THR A 254 -35.05 0.85 38.53
N THR A 255 -34.94 2.05 37.96
CA THR A 255 -34.60 2.26 36.53
C THR A 255 -33.26 2.96 36.41
N ALA A 256 -32.25 2.61 37.21
CA ALA A 256 -30.99 3.35 37.35
C ALA A 256 -30.21 3.66 36.05
N HIS A 257 -30.69 3.26 34.87
CA HIS A 257 -30.15 3.62 33.55
C HIS A 257 -28.64 3.35 33.49
N GLY A 258 -28.23 2.18 33.97
CA GLY A 258 -26.84 1.77 34.11
C GLY A 258 -26.02 2.47 35.22
N ALA A 259 -26.60 3.31 36.08
CA ALA A 259 -25.91 3.79 37.29
C ALA A 259 -25.69 2.62 38.26
N GLY A 260 -24.52 2.60 38.90
CA GLY A 260 -24.11 1.50 39.77
C GLY A 260 -23.59 0.27 39.04
N LEU A 261 -23.65 0.22 37.70
CA LEU A 261 -22.90 -0.78 36.93
C LEU A 261 -21.42 -0.39 36.94
N LEU A 262 -20.60 -1.27 37.51
CA LEU A 262 -19.16 -1.07 37.67
C LEU A 262 -18.39 -1.85 36.61
N PHE A 263 -17.32 -1.27 36.10
CA PHE A 263 -16.46 -1.96 35.13
C PHE A 263 -15.71 -3.13 35.79
N SER A 264 -15.27 -2.97 37.04
CA SER A 264 -14.76 -4.10 37.83
C SER A 264 -15.84 -5.16 38.11
N GLY A 265 -17.11 -4.76 38.14
CA GLY A 265 -18.25 -5.66 38.31
C GLY A 265 -18.43 -6.65 37.15
N LEU A 266 -17.84 -6.39 35.98
CA LEU A 266 -17.88 -7.30 34.83
C LEU A 266 -17.25 -8.68 35.14
N LYS A 267 -16.30 -8.73 36.10
CA LYS A 267 -15.71 -9.99 36.62
C LYS A 267 -16.76 -10.96 37.16
N SER A 268 -17.90 -10.45 37.61
CA SER A 268 -19.00 -11.24 38.17
C SER A 268 -20.03 -11.68 37.13
N THR A 269 -19.89 -11.26 35.87
CA THR A 269 -20.78 -11.72 34.80
C THR A 269 -20.50 -13.19 34.50
N ARG A 270 -21.57 -13.96 34.27
CA ARG A 270 -21.51 -15.40 34.07
C ARG A 270 -20.50 -15.80 32.98
N ARG A 271 -20.58 -15.19 31.80
CA ARG A 271 -19.67 -15.55 30.70
C ARG A 271 -18.22 -15.17 30.97
N MET A 272 -17.95 -14.15 31.79
CA MET A 272 -16.58 -13.81 32.17
C MET A 272 -16.00 -14.81 33.18
N GLN A 273 -16.79 -15.23 34.17
CA GLN A 273 -16.40 -16.27 35.14
C GLN A 273 -16.21 -17.64 34.48
N GLU A 274 -17.03 -17.95 33.48
CA GLU A 274 -16.93 -19.16 32.66
C GLU A 274 -15.86 -19.04 31.55
N PHE A 275 -15.13 -17.92 31.49
CA PHE A 275 -14.10 -17.61 30.50
C PHE A 275 -14.57 -17.75 29.04
N GLN A 276 -15.85 -17.51 28.77
CA GLN A 276 -16.48 -17.66 27.44
C GLN A 276 -16.32 -16.44 26.54
N ILE A 277 -15.89 -15.30 27.08
CA ILE A 277 -15.70 -14.04 26.34
C ILE A 277 -14.25 -13.54 26.47
N PRO A 278 -13.74 -12.75 25.49
CA PRO A 278 -12.43 -12.10 25.61
C PRO A 278 -12.41 -11.10 26.78
N LEU A 279 -11.23 -10.79 27.31
CA LEU A 279 -11.06 -9.73 28.31
C LEU A 279 -11.34 -8.36 27.67
N PRO A 280 -12.37 -7.61 28.10
CA PRO A 280 -12.60 -6.25 27.61
C PRO A 280 -11.58 -5.28 28.21
N ILE A 281 -11.01 -4.43 27.36
CA ILE A 281 -10.07 -3.37 27.74
C ILE A 281 -10.53 -2.06 27.09
N VAL A 282 -10.72 -1.02 27.89
CA VAL A 282 -11.03 0.34 27.41
C VAL A 282 -9.78 1.20 27.48
N VAL A 283 -9.52 1.96 26.42
CA VAL A 283 -8.32 2.81 26.28
C VAL A 283 -8.68 4.28 26.34
N SER A 284 -7.87 5.06 27.06
CA SER A 284 -7.95 6.52 27.15
C SER A 284 -6.56 7.13 27.14
N ASN A 285 -6.44 8.40 26.76
CA ASN A 285 -5.15 9.09 26.74
C ASN A 285 -4.97 10.03 27.93
N HIS A 286 -3.71 10.22 28.29
CA HIS A 286 -3.29 11.22 29.24
C HIS A 286 -3.28 12.62 28.62
N LYS A 287 -3.79 13.63 29.34
CA LYS A 287 -3.57 15.04 29.00
C LYS A 287 -2.33 15.58 29.75
N PRO A 288 -1.23 15.90 29.04
CA PRO A 288 -0.01 16.40 29.66
C PRO A 288 -0.24 17.65 30.51
N LEU A 289 0.60 17.85 31.53
CA LEU A 289 0.62 19.08 32.34
C LEU A 289 1.01 20.31 31.51
N ASP A 290 1.97 20.15 30.61
CA ASP A 290 2.34 21.17 29.64
C ASP A 290 1.32 21.17 28.50
N GLU A 291 0.42 22.15 28.51
CA GLU A 291 -0.63 22.29 27.49
C GLU A 291 -0.07 22.59 26.09
N SER A 292 1.20 23.03 25.99
CA SER A 292 1.91 23.25 24.73
C SER A 292 2.63 22.01 24.19
N ALA A 293 2.62 20.90 24.94
CA ALA A 293 3.28 19.67 24.54
C ALA A 293 2.72 19.16 23.20
N THR A 294 3.59 19.09 22.20
CA THR A 294 3.27 18.69 20.82
C THR A 294 4.25 17.63 20.32
N ASN A 295 3.89 16.95 19.23
CA ASN A 295 4.79 16.02 18.58
C ASN A 295 6.00 16.77 17.98
N PRO A 296 7.25 16.30 18.16
CA PRO A 296 8.41 16.88 17.51
C PRO A 296 8.26 16.95 15.99
N SER A 297 8.72 18.02 15.34
CA SER A 297 8.56 18.23 13.88
C SER A 297 9.18 17.14 13.00
N ASN A 298 10.12 16.36 13.54
CA ASN A 298 10.75 15.23 12.86
C ASN A 298 9.97 13.90 12.99
N VAL A 299 8.83 13.90 13.70
CA VAL A 299 7.91 12.76 13.77
C VAL A 299 6.71 13.09 12.88
N PRO A 300 6.65 12.55 11.64
CA PRO A 300 5.62 12.91 10.67
C PRO A 300 4.30 12.20 11.00
N VAL A 301 3.60 12.68 12.03
CA VAL A 301 2.28 12.16 12.41
C VAL A 301 1.28 12.34 11.28
N SER A 302 0.38 11.37 11.12
CA SER A 302 -0.68 11.38 10.10
C SER A 302 -2.01 11.75 10.73
N GLY A 303 -2.76 12.66 10.10
CA GLY A 303 -4.04 13.14 10.62
C GLY A 303 -3.90 14.13 11.79
N GLU A 304 -5.02 14.44 12.44
CA GLU A 304 -5.07 15.37 13.56
C GLU A 304 -4.70 14.69 14.88
N THR A 305 -3.89 15.38 15.70
CA THR A 305 -3.55 14.94 17.07
C THR A 305 -3.73 16.11 18.04
N TYR A 306 -4.40 15.86 19.16
CA TYR A 306 -4.72 16.83 20.22
C TYR A 306 -3.89 16.64 21.51
N VAL A 307 -3.23 15.49 21.62
CA VAL A 307 -2.15 15.22 22.58
C VAL A 307 -0.98 14.54 21.83
N PRO A 308 0.27 14.66 22.30
CA PRO A 308 1.41 14.07 21.61
C PRO A 308 1.41 12.54 21.72
N LEU A 309 2.06 11.84 20.78
CA LEU A 309 2.28 10.39 20.82
C LEU A 309 3.09 9.94 22.06
N SER A 310 3.82 10.86 22.70
CA SER A 310 4.52 10.62 23.95
C SER A 310 3.62 10.67 25.18
N ALA A 311 2.34 11.02 25.04
CA ALA A 311 1.39 10.97 26.14
C ALA A 311 1.18 9.51 26.58
N PRO A 312 1.19 9.22 27.89
CA PRO A 312 0.84 7.91 28.40
C PRO A 312 -0.55 7.47 27.92
N VAL A 313 -0.62 6.23 27.43
CA VAL A 313 -1.88 5.58 27.06
C VAL A 313 -2.33 4.73 28.23
N TYR A 314 -3.50 5.05 28.79
CA TYR A 314 -4.10 4.30 29.88
C TYR A 314 -4.97 3.17 29.35
N GLU A 315 -4.96 2.06 30.07
CA GLU A 315 -5.88 0.95 29.85
C GLU A 315 -6.67 0.64 31.13
N VAL A 316 -7.95 0.33 30.95
CA VAL A 316 -8.87 -0.11 32.01
C VAL A 316 -9.37 -1.50 31.64
N SER A 317 -9.05 -2.50 32.45
CA SER A 317 -9.66 -3.83 32.41
C SER A 317 -10.57 -4.03 33.63
N PRO A 318 -11.42 -5.07 33.69
CA PRO A 318 -12.16 -5.39 34.91
C PRO A 318 -11.26 -5.71 36.12
N PHE A 319 -9.98 -6.00 35.88
CA PHE A 319 -9.01 -6.33 36.92
C PHE A 319 -8.23 -5.12 37.42
N GLU A 320 -7.65 -4.34 36.52
CA GLU A 320 -6.75 -3.23 36.86
C GLU A 320 -6.80 -2.10 35.83
N PHE A 321 -6.38 -0.92 36.31
CA PHE A 321 -6.21 0.32 35.56
C PHE A 321 -4.77 0.81 35.69
N GLY A 322 -4.19 1.30 34.60
CA GLY A 322 -2.86 1.84 34.59
C GLY A 322 -2.28 1.96 33.20
N SER A 323 -0.96 1.93 33.10
CA SER A 323 -0.27 1.92 31.80
C SER A 323 1.02 1.10 31.86
N TYR A 324 1.26 0.34 30.80
CA TYR A 324 2.53 -0.34 30.55
C TYR A 324 3.59 0.60 29.96
N ASP A 325 3.22 1.83 29.60
CA ASP A 325 4.14 2.82 29.06
C ASP A 325 5.25 3.17 30.07
N PRO A 326 6.48 3.44 29.60
CA PRO A 326 7.65 3.67 30.47
C PRO A 326 7.57 4.97 31.28
N GLN A 327 6.65 5.88 30.96
CA GLN A 327 6.35 7.06 31.76
C GLN A 327 5.77 6.65 33.12
N LEU A 328 4.84 5.68 33.14
CA LEU A 328 4.11 5.27 34.35
C LEU A 328 4.50 3.88 34.85
N SER A 329 4.37 2.84 34.01
CA SER A 329 4.70 1.44 34.33
C SER A 329 4.10 0.92 35.64
N ALA A 330 2.84 1.28 35.91
CA ALA A 330 2.15 0.96 37.16
C ALA A 330 0.65 0.83 36.98
N PHE A 331 0.03 0.05 37.87
CA PHE A 331 -1.39 -0.29 37.87
C PHE A 331 -2.00 -0.29 39.28
N ILE A 332 -3.31 -0.09 39.34
CA ILE A 332 -4.16 -0.23 40.53
C ILE A 332 -5.36 -1.13 40.18
N PRO A 333 -5.90 -1.95 41.11
CA PRO A 333 -7.16 -2.65 40.86
C PRO A 333 -8.28 -1.68 40.47
N THR A 334 -9.01 -1.98 39.39
CA THR A 334 -10.07 -1.11 38.84
C THR A 334 -11.17 -0.80 39.86
N GLU A 335 -11.43 -1.76 40.75
CA GLU A 335 -12.38 -1.62 41.85
C GLU A 335 -12.04 -0.47 42.81
N PHE A 336 -10.75 -0.10 42.91
CA PHE A 336 -10.23 0.92 43.83
C PHE A 336 -9.70 2.17 43.12
N ILE A 337 -10.01 2.34 41.84
CA ILE A 337 -9.47 3.38 40.94
C ILE A 337 -9.68 4.83 41.44
N GLY A 338 -10.70 5.06 42.26
CA GLY A 338 -10.99 6.36 42.86
C GLY A 338 -10.14 6.70 44.08
N THR A 339 -9.27 5.78 44.52
CA THR A 339 -8.44 5.95 45.71
C THR A 339 -7.19 6.77 45.38
N SER A 340 -6.97 7.86 46.10
CA SER A 340 -5.72 8.61 46.00
C SER A 340 -4.62 7.91 46.81
N LEU A 341 -3.49 7.62 46.17
CA LEU A 341 -2.32 7.02 46.82
C LEU A 341 -1.15 8.01 46.76
N ASN A 342 -0.30 8.01 47.78
CA ASN A 342 0.99 8.69 47.78
C ASN A 342 2.09 7.65 48.00
N ALA A 343 2.93 7.44 47.00
CA ALA A 343 3.95 6.39 46.99
C ALA A 343 3.34 5.01 47.38
N GLY A 344 2.17 4.71 46.81
CA GLY A 344 1.44 3.45 47.04
C GLY A 344 0.62 3.37 48.33
N LYS A 345 0.66 4.38 49.20
CA LYS A 345 -0.13 4.40 50.46
C LYS A 345 -1.39 5.25 50.32
N PRO A 346 -2.57 4.77 50.74
CA PRO A 346 -3.80 5.55 50.71
C PRO A 346 -3.69 6.84 51.51
N TYR A 347 -4.18 7.94 50.95
CA TYR A 347 -4.31 9.21 51.66
C TYR A 347 -5.60 9.94 51.27
N VAL A 348 -6.10 10.77 52.18
CA VAL A 348 -7.32 11.56 51.95
C VAL A 348 -6.95 12.88 51.27
N ALA A 349 -7.18 12.96 49.95
CA ALA A 349 -6.88 14.16 49.17
C ALA A 349 -7.86 15.34 49.40
N SER A 350 -9.08 15.09 49.92
CA SER A 350 -10.14 16.10 50.09
C SER A 350 -10.31 16.56 51.56
N PRO A 351 -10.33 17.89 51.84
CA PRO A 351 -10.58 18.42 53.19
C PRO A 351 -11.95 18.06 53.79
N LYS A 352 -12.98 17.81 52.96
CA LYS A 352 -14.34 17.46 53.43
C LYS A 352 -14.46 16.01 53.91
N ALA A 353 -13.55 15.14 53.49
CA ALA A 353 -13.48 13.73 53.91
C ALA A 353 -12.70 13.54 55.23
N ARG A 354 -12.09 14.60 55.79
CA ARG A 354 -11.33 14.58 57.06
C ARG A 354 -12.16 14.36 58.33
N LYS A 355 -13.49 14.21 58.24
CA LYS A 355 -14.36 13.98 59.41
C LYS A 355 -14.36 12.53 59.91
N ILE A 356 -13.65 11.63 59.26
CA ILE A 356 -13.54 10.21 59.65
C ILE A 356 -12.07 9.92 59.96
N ASP A 357 -11.76 9.69 61.23
CA ASP A 357 -10.41 9.39 61.73
C ASP A 357 -10.06 7.91 61.47
N LEU A 358 -10.00 7.53 60.19
CA LEU A 358 -9.58 6.20 59.76
C LEU A 358 -8.30 6.33 58.93
N LYS A 359 -7.20 5.74 59.43
CA LYS A 359 -6.03 5.41 58.63
C LYS A 359 -6.44 4.24 57.72
N ASN A 360 -6.02 4.23 56.46
CA ASN A 360 -6.26 3.13 55.50
C ASN A 360 -7.64 3.07 54.81
N ILE A 361 -8.08 4.21 54.26
CA ILE A 361 -9.36 4.35 53.55
C ILE A 361 -9.20 4.20 52.02
N CYS A 362 -10.10 3.42 51.41
CA CYS A 362 -10.20 3.20 49.97
C CYS A 362 -11.55 3.63 49.39
N VAL A 363 -11.61 3.76 48.07
CA VAL A 363 -12.80 4.21 47.34
C VAL A 363 -13.27 3.11 46.38
N ARG A 364 -14.54 2.71 46.48
CA ARG A 364 -15.21 1.80 45.55
C ARG A 364 -16.32 2.51 44.77
N GLY A 365 -16.67 1.99 43.60
CA GLY A 365 -17.77 2.49 42.79
C GLY A 365 -17.45 3.76 42.00
N TYR A 366 -16.17 4.18 41.98
CA TYR A 366 -15.69 5.25 41.09
C TYR A 366 -15.58 4.77 39.64
N ASP A 367 -15.35 3.47 39.44
CA ASP A 367 -15.27 2.75 38.17
C ASP A 367 -16.64 2.50 37.53
N GLN A 368 -17.54 3.47 37.62
CA GLN A 368 -18.82 3.44 36.91
C GLN A 368 -18.55 3.14 35.43
N LEU A 369 -19.12 2.05 34.93
CA LEU A 369 -18.88 1.58 33.56
C LEU A 369 -19.18 2.67 32.54
N SER A 370 -20.25 3.44 32.79
CA SER A 370 -20.64 4.64 32.06
C SER A 370 -19.59 5.77 32.07
N PHE A 371 -18.91 6.00 33.19
CA PHE A 371 -17.87 7.03 33.31
C PHE A 371 -16.57 6.62 32.61
N ILE A 372 -16.23 5.31 32.61
CA ILE A 372 -15.05 4.78 31.92
C ILE A 372 -15.19 4.94 30.41
N ILE A 373 -16.31 4.50 29.83
CA ILE A 373 -16.55 4.70 28.38
C ILE A 373 -16.75 6.16 28.02
N GLY A 374 -17.31 6.98 28.93
CA GLY A 374 -17.38 8.43 28.77
C GLY A 374 -16.00 9.08 28.73
N SER A 375 -15.08 8.67 29.60
CA SER A 375 -13.69 9.16 29.65
C SER A 375 -12.92 8.77 28.39
N SER A 376 -13.15 7.56 27.88
CA SER A 376 -12.60 7.09 26.59
C SER A 376 -13.18 7.81 25.37
N ALA A 377 -14.31 8.52 25.53
CA ALA A 377 -15.00 9.27 24.48
C ALA A 377 -15.16 10.76 24.82
N THR A 378 -14.25 11.31 25.62
CA THR A 378 -14.23 12.73 26.01
C THR A 378 -13.42 13.52 24.99
N LEU A 379 -14.05 13.85 23.86
CA LEU A 379 -13.45 14.66 22.79
C LEU A 379 -13.73 16.17 22.98
N PHE A 380 -14.19 16.59 24.18
CA PHE A 380 -14.69 17.95 24.40
C PHE A 380 -13.60 19.03 24.33
N ASN A 381 -12.33 18.64 24.51
CA ASN A 381 -11.17 19.51 24.35
C ASN A 381 -10.62 19.55 22.91
N ALA A 382 -11.21 18.79 21.99
CA ALA A 382 -10.83 18.69 20.57
C ALA A 382 -11.97 19.16 19.64
N ILE A 383 -12.96 19.91 20.18
CA ILE A 383 -14.17 20.31 19.45
C ILE A 383 -13.85 21.32 18.34
N THR A 384 -13.72 20.82 17.11
CA THR A 384 -13.91 21.59 15.88
C THR A 384 -15.10 21.00 15.09
N GLY A 385 -15.97 21.85 14.55
CA GLY A 385 -17.07 21.42 13.67
C GLY A 385 -18.32 20.80 14.32
N VAL A 386 -18.50 20.90 15.63
CA VAL A 386 -19.74 20.43 16.31
C VAL A 386 -20.94 21.33 15.94
N PRO A 387 -22.11 20.75 15.60
CA PRO A 387 -23.31 21.53 15.32
C PRO A 387 -23.69 22.53 16.43
N VAL A 388 -24.16 23.71 16.04
CA VAL A 388 -24.44 24.85 16.95
C VAL A 388 -25.44 24.48 18.05
N GLN A 389 -26.42 23.61 17.75
CA GLN A 389 -27.37 23.16 18.77
C GLN A 389 -26.69 22.43 19.94
N TYR A 390 -25.66 21.61 19.68
CA TYR A 390 -25.00 20.85 20.74
C TYR A 390 -24.01 21.70 21.53
N THR A 391 -23.30 22.64 20.88
CA THR A 391 -22.38 23.55 21.59
C THR A 391 -23.11 24.43 22.61
N SER A 392 -24.31 24.91 22.29
CA SER A 392 -25.14 25.69 23.21
C SER A 392 -25.60 24.89 24.44
N VAL A 393 -25.98 23.63 24.23
CA VAL A 393 -26.40 22.69 25.29
C VAL A 393 -25.22 22.29 26.16
N MET A 394 -24.07 21.93 25.58
CA MET A 394 -22.84 21.63 26.32
C MET A 394 -22.39 22.81 27.17
N SER A 395 -22.49 24.03 26.65
CA SER A 395 -22.19 25.24 27.41
C SER A 395 -23.18 25.44 28.58
N MET A 396 -24.47 25.15 28.40
CA MET A 396 -25.45 25.16 29.49
C MET A 396 -25.12 24.11 30.55
N MET A 397 -24.82 22.88 30.12
CA MET A 397 -24.45 21.76 30.96
C MET A 397 -23.21 22.04 31.81
N ALA A 398 -22.17 22.63 31.21
CA ALA A 398 -20.97 23.07 31.90
C ALA A 398 -21.28 24.16 32.95
N ARG A 399 -22.11 25.15 32.61
CA ARG A 399 -22.53 26.20 33.56
C ARG A 399 -23.34 25.65 34.73
N LYS A 400 -24.21 24.67 34.51
CA LYS A 400 -25.02 24.01 35.56
C LYS A 400 -24.15 23.29 36.61
N LEU A 401 -22.91 22.93 36.29
CA LEU A 401 -21.95 22.33 37.23
C LEU A 401 -21.37 23.34 38.25
N SER A 402 -21.81 24.61 38.23
CA SER A 402 -21.58 25.68 39.22
C SER A 402 -20.32 25.52 40.10
N GLY A 403 -19.21 26.14 39.67
CA GLY A 403 -17.94 26.17 40.41
C GLY A 403 -16.72 25.61 39.65
N VAL A 404 -16.92 25.12 38.43
CA VAL A 404 -15.85 24.61 37.55
C VAL A 404 -15.69 25.59 36.38
N SER A 405 -14.47 26.06 36.11
CA SER A 405 -14.19 26.87 34.91
C SER A 405 -14.45 26.04 33.66
N LEU A 406 -14.79 26.69 32.53
CA LEU A 406 -15.10 25.98 31.28
C LEU A 406 -13.96 25.01 30.89
N ASP A 407 -12.70 25.44 30.99
CA ASP A 407 -11.54 24.60 30.69
C ASP A 407 -11.45 23.35 31.58
N LYS A 408 -11.76 23.48 32.87
CA LYS A 408 -11.76 22.35 33.81
C LYS A 408 -12.89 21.36 33.58
N SER A 409 -13.90 21.72 32.77
CA SER A 409 -15.05 20.88 32.46
C SER A 409 -14.87 20.00 31.21
N LEU A 410 -13.83 20.23 30.41
CA LEU A 410 -13.62 19.56 29.11
C LEU A 410 -12.87 18.22 29.17
N THR A 411 -12.22 17.92 30.30
CA THR A 411 -11.45 16.67 30.48
C THR A 411 -12.03 15.84 31.61
N ALA A 412 -11.92 14.51 31.54
CA ALA A 412 -12.31 13.64 32.63
C ALA A 412 -11.29 13.75 33.78
N ARG A 413 -11.77 14.03 34.99
CA ARG A 413 -10.90 14.26 36.17
C ARG A 413 -10.97 13.07 37.11
N TRP A 414 -9.87 12.34 37.21
CA TRP A 414 -9.77 11.15 38.05
C TRP A 414 -8.87 11.44 39.25
N PRO A 415 -9.20 10.97 40.47
CA PRO A 415 -8.22 10.91 41.56
C PRO A 415 -6.94 10.21 41.08
N ASN A 416 -5.77 10.66 41.54
CA ASN A 416 -4.50 10.07 41.12
C ASN A 416 -4.05 8.92 42.06
N PRO A 417 -4.19 7.64 41.65
CA PRO A 417 -3.64 6.51 42.39
C PRO A 417 -2.12 6.35 42.20
N PHE A 418 -1.49 7.16 41.35
CA PHE A 418 -0.08 7.05 40.96
C PHE A 418 0.77 8.23 41.46
N MET A 419 0.27 9.04 42.39
CA MET A 419 1.10 10.09 42.98
C MET A 419 2.27 9.48 43.75
N GLY A 420 3.47 10.03 43.56
CA GLY A 420 4.73 9.47 44.04
C GLY A 420 5.30 8.35 43.17
N VAL A 421 4.62 7.95 42.08
CA VAL A 421 5.14 7.00 41.09
C VAL A 421 5.72 7.77 39.91
N SER A 422 6.91 7.38 39.48
CA SER A 422 7.52 7.87 38.26
C SER A 422 8.23 6.71 37.58
N GLY A 423 7.80 6.37 36.37
CA GLY A 423 8.47 5.37 35.55
C GLY A 423 9.83 5.87 35.01
N PRO A 424 10.59 4.99 34.34
CA PRO A 424 11.90 5.31 33.77
C PRO A 424 11.92 6.55 32.86
N SER A 425 10.83 6.83 32.14
CA SER A 425 10.71 7.99 31.25
C SER A 425 10.09 9.22 31.90
N GLY A 426 9.79 9.17 33.20
CA GLY A 426 9.18 10.26 33.95
C GLY A 426 7.65 10.30 33.82
N PHE A 427 6.96 10.46 34.94
CA PHE A 427 5.50 10.70 34.96
C PHE A 427 5.21 12.13 35.40
N ASP A 428 4.62 12.93 34.52
CA ASP A 428 4.35 14.35 34.77
C ASP A 428 3.36 14.57 35.94
N ARG A 429 2.41 13.65 36.15
CA ARG A 429 1.47 13.68 37.29
C ARG A 429 1.98 13.02 38.56
N SER A 430 3.25 12.65 38.65
CA SER A 430 3.84 12.07 39.88
C SER A 430 3.67 12.96 41.12
N ARG A 431 3.40 14.26 40.96
CA ARG A 431 3.18 15.23 42.06
C ARG A 431 1.78 15.83 42.09
N SER A 432 0.86 15.36 41.25
CA SER A 432 -0.52 15.86 41.18
C SER A 432 -1.48 14.94 41.93
N ASN A 433 -2.55 15.50 42.49
CA ASN A 433 -3.62 14.73 43.14
C ASN A 433 -4.68 14.18 42.16
N GLU A 434 -4.65 14.62 40.90
CA GLU A 434 -5.60 14.23 39.85
C GLU A 434 -4.87 13.83 38.56
N LEU A 435 -5.47 12.88 37.83
CA LEU A 435 -5.18 12.57 36.43
C LEU A 435 -6.19 13.29 35.55
N LEU A 436 -5.70 13.86 34.44
CA LEU A 436 -6.56 14.40 33.38
C LEU A 436 -6.57 13.40 32.23
N ILE A 437 -7.76 12.87 31.96
CA ILE A 437 -7.99 11.81 30.98
C ILE A 437 -8.82 12.40 29.83
N VAL A 438 -8.42 12.08 28.60
CA VAL A 438 -9.09 12.47 27.35
C VAL A 438 -9.37 11.24 26.47
N ASP A 439 -10.09 11.44 25.37
CA ASP A 439 -10.42 10.37 24.41
C ASP A 439 -9.16 9.62 23.96
N GLY A 440 -9.26 8.29 23.88
CA GLY A 440 -8.14 7.41 23.52
C GLY A 440 -7.60 7.63 22.10
N GLY A 441 -8.36 8.25 21.20
CA GLY A 441 -7.92 8.56 19.84
C GLY A 441 -7.16 9.87 19.70
N GLU A 442 -7.08 10.70 20.74
CA GLU A 442 -6.55 12.07 20.62
C GLU A 442 -5.05 12.18 20.31
N ASN A 443 -4.28 11.11 20.52
CA ASN A 443 -2.88 11.08 20.12
C ASN A 443 -2.68 10.66 18.66
N GLY A 444 -3.77 10.39 17.93
CA GLY A 444 -3.75 9.89 16.55
C GLY A 444 -3.74 8.37 16.43
N GLU A 445 -3.66 7.61 17.54
CA GLU A 445 -3.81 6.15 17.57
C GLU A 445 -5.29 5.76 17.73
N ASN A 446 -6.14 6.12 16.76
CA ASN A 446 -7.59 5.89 16.83
C ASN A 446 -8.02 4.40 16.87
N ILE A 447 -7.11 3.46 16.60
CA ILE A 447 -7.25 2.02 16.86
C ILE A 447 -6.48 1.68 18.16
N PRO A 448 -7.12 1.11 19.19
CA PRO A 448 -6.53 0.88 20.51
C PRO A 448 -5.56 -0.32 20.52
N LEU A 449 -4.41 -0.19 19.87
CA LEU A 449 -3.42 -1.25 19.70
C LEU A 449 -2.46 -1.39 20.89
N ASN A 450 -2.16 -0.29 21.61
CA ASN A 450 -1.14 -0.28 22.67
C ASN A 450 -1.31 -1.42 23.71
N PRO A 451 -2.52 -1.71 24.25
CA PRO A 451 -2.70 -2.84 25.15
C PRO A 451 -2.30 -4.19 24.53
N LEU A 452 -2.54 -4.38 23.24
CA LEU A 452 -2.25 -5.62 22.52
C LEU A 452 -0.78 -5.76 22.13
N LEU A 453 0.00 -4.68 22.16
CA LEU A 453 1.44 -4.70 21.89
C LEU A 453 2.29 -4.96 23.14
N THR A 454 1.65 -5.04 24.32
CA THR A 454 2.33 -5.30 25.60
C THR A 454 3.06 -6.65 25.57
N PRO A 455 4.40 -6.70 25.69
CA PRO A 455 5.16 -7.94 25.60
C PRO A 455 4.73 -9.03 26.59
N ALA A 456 4.33 -8.65 27.80
CA ALA A 456 3.81 -9.60 28.80
C ALA A 456 2.53 -10.36 28.36
N ARG A 457 1.74 -9.80 27.44
CA ARG A 457 0.55 -10.46 26.88
C ARG A 457 0.86 -11.46 25.79
N GLN A 458 2.04 -11.36 25.14
CA GLN A 458 2.48 -12.27 24.07
C GLN A 458 1.42 -12.47 22.98
N ILE A 459 0.84 -11.38 22.49
CA ILE A 459 -0.14 -11.43 21.40
C ILE A 459 0.55 -11.88 20.10
N ASP A 460 -0.10 -12.81 19.41
CA ASP A 460 0.36 -13.40 18.15
C ASP A 460 -0.27 -12.73 16.93
N VAL A 461 -1.57 -12.48 17.01
CA VAL A 461 -2.37 -11.92 15.91
C VAL A 461 -3.32 -10.88 16.47
N ILE A 462 -3.47 -9.77 15.74
CA ILE A 462 -4.40 -8.68 16.06
C ILE A 462 -5.36 -8.47 14.89
N LEU A 463 -6.67 -8.44 15.15
CA LEU A 463 -7.67 -7.92 14.21
C LEU A 463 -7.93 -6.44 14.55
N ALA A 464 -7.59 -5.53 13.64
CA ALA A 464 -7.69 -4.09 13.83
C ALA A 464 -8.85 -3.52 12.99
N ALA A 465 -10.00 -3.28 13.63
CA ALA A 465 -11.19 -2.74 12.98
C ALA A 465 -11.18 -1.20 12.99
N ASP A 466 -11.02 -0.62 11.81
CA ASP A 466 -10.86 0.81 11.61
C ASP A 466 -12.13 1.45 11.00
N ALA A 467 -12.79 2.30 11.77
CA ALA A 467 -13.96 3.08 11.39
C ALA A 467 -13.66 4.59 11.40
N SER A 468 -12.38 4.97 11.30
CA SER A 468 -11.94 6.37 11.26
C SER A 468 -12.54 7.12 10.06
N LYS A 469 -12.66 8.45 10.21
CA LYS A 469 -13.16 9.36 9.16
C LYS A 469 -11.99 10.23 8.70
N ASP A 470 -11.02 9.63 8.02
CA ASP A 470 -9.72 10.28 7.75
C ASP A 470 -9.62 10.87 6.35
N SER A 471 -10.24 10.23 5.35
CA SER A 471 -10.18 10.67 3.96
C SER A 471 -11.03 11.92 3.73
N ASN A 472 -10.53 12.82 2.90
CA ASN A 472 -11.26 13.97 2.40
C ASN A 472 -11.93 13.62 1.06
N SER A 473 -12.59 14.60 0.42
CA SER A 473 -13.24 14.40 -0.90
C SER A 473 -12.31 13.95 -2.02
N THR A 474 -10.99 14.06 -1.85
CA THR A 474 -9.97 13.64 -2.83
C THR A 474 -9.42 12.23 -2.60
N GLY A 475 -9.81 11.55 -1.50
CA GLY A 475 -9.39 10.17 -1.25
C GLY A 475 -10.06 9.19 -2.21
N VAL A 476 -9.42 8.05 -2.48
CA VAL A 476 -9.87 7.04 -3.46
C VAL A 476 -11.30 6.54 -3.21
N ASN A 477 -11.72 6.44 -1.93
CA ASN A 477 -13.07 6.03 -1.55
C ASN A 477 -14.06 7.21 -1.37
N GLY A 478 -13.62 8.45 -1.62
CA GLY A 478 -14.33 9.68 -1.30
C GLY A 478 -14.13 10.13 0.15
N GLU A 479 -14.95 11.09 0.61
CA GLU A 479 -14.85 11.63 1.96
C GLU A 479 -15.33 10.63 3.01
N GLY A 480 -14.59 10.55 4.12
CA GLY A 480 -15.07 10.01 5.38
C GLY A 480 -14.78 8.54 5.64
N TRP A 481 -13.73 8.00 5.02
CA TRP A 481 -13.26 6.63 5.18
C TRP A 481 -11.89 6.58 5.89
N PRO A 482 -11.51 5.44 6.49
CA PRO A 482 -10.18 5.26 7.05
C PRO A 482 -9.10 5.32 5.96
N ASN A 483 -7.96 5.95 6.26
CA ASN A 483 -6.83 6.03 5.33
C ASN A 483 -5.52 5.42 5.86
N GLY A 484 -5.59 4.71 7.00
CA GLY A 484 -4.44 4.07 7.64
C GLY A 484 -3.68 4.96 8.63
N SER A 485 -4.11 6.21 8.87
CA SER A 485 -3.45 7.16 9.77
C SER A 485 -3.17 6.57 11.16
N SER A 486 -4.14 5.85 11.75
CA SER A 486 -3.95 5.25 13.08
C SER A 486 -2.84 4.19 13.12
N MET A 487 -2.67 3.40 12.06
CA MET A 487 -1.64 2.38 11.98
C MET A 487 -0.25 3.02 11.83
N ILE A 488 -0.16 4.10 11.05
CA ILE A 488 1.05 4.92 10.89
C ILE A 488 1.45 5.51 12.25
N ASN A 489 0.53 6.15 12.95
CA ASN A 489 0.80 6.78 14.25
C ASN A 489 1.23 5.76 15.31
N THR A 490 0.61 4.57 15.33
CA THR A 490 1.04 3.47 16.21
C THR A 490 2.47 3.03 15.90
N PHE A 491 2.81 2.85 14.60
CA PHE A 491 4.16 2.50 14.19
C PHE A 491 5.18 3.57 14.57
N LEU A 492 4.87 4.85 14.34
CA LEU A 492 5.74 5.96 14.71
C LEU A 492 5.94 6.05 16.22
N ARG A 493 4.88 5.86 17.00
CA ARG A 493 4.98 5.87 18.46
C ARG A 493 5.92 4.78 18.96
N VAL A 494 5.74 3.55 18.48
CA VAL A 494 6.56 2.40 18.89
C VAL A 494 8.02 2.55 18.45
N THR A 495 8.28 3.09 17.26
CA THR A 495 9.64 3.09 16.66
C THR A 495 10.43 4.38 16.84
N ARG A 496 9.76 5.52 17.06
CA ARG A 496 10.39 6.86 17.10
C ARG A 496 10.18 7.60 18.42
N VAL A 497 9.14 7.26 19.18
CA VAL A 497 8.76 8.01 20.39
C VAL A 497 9.08 7.23 21.65
N LEU A 498 8.66 5.97 21.72
CA LEU A 498 8.94 5.12 22.87
C LEU A 498 10.41 4.64 22.83
N PRO A 499 11.04 4.44 24.00
CA PRO A 499 12.34 3.78 24.10
C PRO A 499 12.33 2.41 23.39
N ALA A 500 13.39 2.14 22.62
CA ALA A 500 13.50 0.90 21.86
C ALA A 500 13.34 -0.34 22.76
N GLY A 501 12.53 -1.30 22.32
CA GLY A 501 12.22 -2.52 23.09
C GLY A 501 11.04 -2.41 24.06
N THR A 502 10.36 -1.25 24.12
CA THR A 502 9.12 -1.10 24.91
C THR A 502 7.97 -1.95 24.34
N ALA A 503 7.80 -1.93 23.02
CA ALA A 503 6.84 -2.71 22.26
C ALA A 503 7.40 -2.96 20.86
N ASN A 504 6.80 -3.90 20.11
CA ASN A 504 7.15 -4.16 18.72
C ASN A 504 5.89 -4.10 17.86
N PHE A 505 5.99 -3.50 16.67
CA PHE A 505 4.91 -3.38 15.70
C PHE A 505 5.45 -3.67 14.30
N PRO A 506 4.67 -4.31 13.41
CA PRO A 506 5.14 -4.54 12.05
C PRO A 506 5.33 -3.22 11.28
N PRO A 507 6.24 -3.21 10.29
CA PRO A 507 6.39 -2.06 9.40
C PRO A 507 5.11 -1.81 8.60
N VAL A 508 4.77 -0.54 8.43
CA VAL A 508 3.64 -0.07 7.63
C VAL A 508 4.09 1.08 6.71
N PRO A 509 3.44 1.29 5.54
CA PRO A 509 3.70 2.48 4.73
C PRO A 509 3.35 3.75 5.53
N LEU A 510 4.20 4.78 5.45
CA LEU A 510 4.04 6.02 6.23
C LEU A 510 3.24 7.11 5.49
N ASP A 511 2.87 6.87 4.23
CA ASP A 511 2.04 7.78 3.44
C ASP A 511 0.66 7.16 3.22
N THR A 512 -0.38 7.83 3.71
CA THR A 512 -1.78 7.40 3.60
C THR A 512 -2.23 7.21 2.15
N LYS A 513 -1.57 7.84 1.18
CA LYS A 513 -1.87 7.66 -0.24
C LYS A 513 -1.42 6.31 -0.76
N ILE A 514 -0.34 5.76 -0.20
CA ILE A 514 0.06 4.37 -0.49
C ILE A 514 -1.01 3.41 0.03
N TRP A 515 -1.61 3.69 1.18
CA TRP A 515 -2.70 2.87 1.71
C TRP A 515 -3.90 2.86 0.76
N GLU A 516 -4.26 4.01 0.21
CA GLU A 516 -5.35 4.14 -0.76
C GLU A 516 -5.00 3.50 -2.11
N GLN A 517 -3.83 3.78 -2.68
CA GLN A 517 -3.38 3.23 -3.98
C GLN A 517 -3.20 1.71 -3.96
N ARG A 518 -2.73 1.15 -2.84
CA ARG A 518 -2.63 -0.30 -2.64
C ARG A 518 -3.97 -0.92 -2.27
N GLY A 519 -5.01 -0.09 -2.07
CA GLY A 519 -6.37 -0.46 -1.69
C GLY A 519 -6.49 -1.07 -0.30
N PHE A 520 -5.56 -0.79 0.62
CA PHE A 520 -5.65 -1.20 2.02
C PHE A 520 -6.81 -0.54 2.75
N THR A 521 -7.36 0.54 2.19
CA THR A 521 -8.54 1.27 2.70
C THR A 521 -9.86 0.73 2.15
N SER A 522 -9.80 -0.14 1.13
CA SER A 522 -10.97 -0.68 0.44
C SER A 522 -11.15 -2.18 0.66
N ARG A 523 -10.20 -2.85 1.33
CA ARG A 523 -10.27 -4.29 1.68
C ARG A 523 -9.42 -4.66 2.89
N PRO A 524 -9.70 -5.81 3.55
CA PRO A 524 -8.83 -6.36 4.56
C PRO A 524 -7.37 -6.50 4.09
N ALA A 525 -6.43 -6.19 4.97
CA ALA A 525 -4.99 -6.25 4.69
C ALA A 525 -4.21 -6.88 5.84
N PHE A 526 -3.09 -7.54 5.53
CA PHE A 526 -2.22 -8.16 6.54
C PHE A 526 -0.88 -7.41 6.63
N PHE A 527 -0.46 -7.09 7.84
CA PHE A 527 0.82 -6.45 8.15
C PHE A 527 1.64 -7.35 9.08
N GLY A 528 2.96 -7.34 8.89
CA GLY A 528 3.83 -8.25 9.63
C GLY A 528 3.70 -9.70 9.21
N CYS A 529 3.32 -9.94 7.96
CA CYS A 529 3.24 -11.25 7.35
C CYS A 529 4.48 -12.11 7.68
N GLU A 530 5.67 -11.53 7.61
CA GLU A 530 6.90 -12.21 7.98
C GLU A 530 7.25 -12.11 9.44
N ALA A 531 7.55 -13.27 10.03
CA ALA A 531 8.08 -13.37 11.36
C ALA A 531 9.62 -13.32 11.31
N PRO A 532 10.29 -12.23 11.75
CA PRO A 532 11.75 -12.16 11.78
C PRO A 532 12.39 -13.23 12.67
N SER A 533 11.66 -13.72 13.68
CA SER A 533 12.09 -14.74 14.63
C SER A 533 11.14 -15.96 14.65
N LYS A 534 11.64 -17.11 15.11
CA LYS A 534 10.82 -18.30 15.45
C LYS A 534 10.40 -18.33 16.92
N GLN A 535 10.84 -17.37 17.73
CA GLN A 535 10.54 -17.28 19.16
C GLN A 535 9.35 -16.36 19.44
N GLY A 536 8.59 -16.65 20.50
CA GLY A 536 7.45 -15.83 20.93
C GLY A 536 6.42 -15.61 19.81
N ASN A 537 6.02 -14.36 19.60
CA ASN A 537 5.12 -13.95 18.52
C ASN A 537 5.82 -13.73 17.18
N GLY A 538 7.08 -14.14 17.05
CA GLY A 538 7.87 -13.97 15.84
C GLY A 538 8.59 -12.64 15.71
N GLY A 539 8.56 -11.79 16.74
CA GLY A 539 9.18 -10.46 16.80
C GLY A 539 8.14 -9.36 16.99
N TYR A 540 7.05 -9.43 16.23
CA TYR A 540 5.85 -8.60 16.37
C TYR A 540 4.60 -9.43 16.01
N PRO A 541 3.41 -9.07 16.53
CA PRO A 541 2.16 -9.72 16.13
C PRO A 541 1.88 -9.49 14.63
N LEU A 542 1.21 -10.45 14.00
CA LEU A 542 0.60 -10.23 12.68
C LEU A 542 -0.64 -9.35 12.86
N VAL A 543 -0.77 -8.26 12.12
CA VAL A 543 -1.93 -7.36 12.22
C VAL A 543 -2.80 -7.52 10.98
N ILE A 544 -4.05 -7.90 11.19
CA ILE A 544 -5.10 -8.01 10.20
C ILE A 544 -5.93 -6.72 10.29
N TYR A 545 -5.70 -5.81 9.35
CA TYR A 545 -6.38 -4.53 9.27
C TYR A 545 -7.71 -4.68 8.52
N LEU A 546 -8.79 -4.22 9.13
CA LEU A 546 -10.17 -4.28 8.64
C LEU A 546 -10.70 -2.85 8.51
N PRO A 547 -10.58 -2.21 7.34
CA PRO A 547 -11.13 -0.87 7.13
C PRO A 547 -12.65 -0.92 6.96
N ASN A 548 -13.35 0.06 7.53
CA ASN A 548 -14.68 0.42 7.06
C ASN A 548 -14.53 0.96 5.64
N SER A 549 -15.21 0.34 4.67
CA SER A 549 -15.01 0.62 3.26
C SER A 549 -16.34 0.67 2.52
N PRO A 550 -16.44 1.42 1.40
CA PRO A 550 -17.65 1.47 0.61
C PRO A 550 -18.04 0.08 0.08
N THR A 551 -19.31 -0.27 0.23
CA THR A 551 -19.90 -1.48 -0.35
C THR A 551 -20.79 -1.14 -1.54
N PRO A 552 -20.94 -2.04 -2.53
CA PRO A 552 -21.90 -1.86 -3.62
C PRO A 552 -23.35 -1.79 -3.12
N SER A 553 -23.64 -2.38 -1.97
CA SER A 553 -24.92 -2.28 -1.26
C SER A 553 -25.06 -0.90 -0.59
N LEU A 554 -26.17 -0.21 -0.87
CA LEU A 554 -26.61 0.97 -0.12
C LEU A 554 -27.31 0.53 1.17
N PRO A 555 -27.22 1.30 2.27
CA PRO A 555 -26.62 2.64 2.43
C PRO A 555 -25.14 2.63 2.86
N GLN A 556 -24.43 3.72 2.54
CA GLN A 556 -23.03 3.94 2.93
C GLN A 556 -22.86 4.07 4.45
N THR A 557 -21.70 3.71 4.98
CA THR A 557 -21.39 3.69 6.43
C THR A 557 -20.46 4.82 6.89
N ASN A 558 -20.07 5.76 6.01
CA ASN A 558 -19.12 6.86 6.26
C ASN A 558 -19.73 8.10 6.97
N TYR A 559 -20.75 7.91 7.80
CA TYR A 559 -21.45 9.00 8.49
C TYR A 559 -20.54 9.85 9.38
N SER A 560 -20.90 11.13 9.59
CA SER A 560 -20.17 12.01 10.52
C SER A 560 -20.09 11.42 11.93
N THR A 561 -18.95 11.62 12.59
CA THR A 561 -18.76 11.31 14.02
C THR A 561 -19.78 12.04 14.90
N TYR A 562 -20.29 13.19 14.45
CA TYR A 562 -21.29 14.00 15.15
C TYR A 562 -22.75 13.64 14.82
N LYS A 563 -23.02 12.56 14.06
CA LYS A 563 -24.38 12.01 13.94
C LYS A 563 -24.69 11.19 15.19
N LEU A 564 -25.53 11.76 16.07
CA LEU A 564 -25.85 11.22 17.40
C LEU A 564 -27.19 10.49 17.50
N SER A 565 -27.82 10.18 16.36
CA SER A 565 -29.01 9.33 16.28
C SER A 565 -29.09 8.58 14.94
N TYR A 566 -29.65 7.37 14.97
CA TYR A 566 -29.87 6.50 13.83
C TYR A 566 -31.23 5.81 13.98
N SER A 567 -32.02 5.79 12.91
CA SER A 567 -33.25 5.00 12.85
C SER A 567 -32.97 3.49 12.90
N LYS A 568 -33.97 2.69 13.27
CA LYS A 568 -33.88 1.21 13.20
C LYS A 568 -33.53 0.69 11.81
N ASN A 569 -34.02 1.35 10.76
CA ASN A 569 -33.72 0.97 9.38
C ASN A 569 -32.26 1.29 9.02
N GLU A 570 -31.76 2.47 9.41
CA GLU A 570 -30.35 2.83 9.20
C GLU A 570 -29.42 1.87 9.95
N THR A 571 -29.69 1.55 11.22
CA THR A 571 -28.85 0.62 12.00
C THR A 571 -28.82 -0.78 11.39
N SER A 572 -29.99 -1.33 11.01
CA SER A 572 -30.07 -2.66 10.37
C SER A 572 -29.31 -2.71 9.04
N SER A 573 -29.44 -1.64 8.24
CA SER A 573 -28.77 -1.55 6.94
C SER A 573 -27.26 -1.29 7.09
N PHE A 574 -26.85 -0.54 8.12
CA PHE A 574 -25.45 -0.34 8.47
C PHE A 574 -24.80 -1.67 8.84
N LEU A 575 -25.43 -2.46 9.74
CA LEU A 575 -24.88 -3.76 10.15
C LEU A 575 -24.69 -4.69 8.97
N SER A 576 -25.65 -4.72 8.04
CA SER A 576 -25.56 -5.52 6.82
C SER A 576 -24.39 -5.09 5.93
N SER A 577 -24.23 -3.77 5.74
CA SER A 577 -23.13 -3.20 4.93
C SER A 577 -21.77 -3.42 5.59
N ALA A 578 -21.69 -3.30 6.92
CA ALA A 578 -20.49 -3.58 7.69
C ALA A 578 -20.13 -5.08 7.65
N GLU A 579 -21.11 -5.99 7.75
CA GLU A 579 -20.90 -7.43 7.56
C GLU A 579 -20.37 -7.72 6.15
N ASP A 580 -20.95 -7.12 5.11
CA ASP A 580 -20.50 -7.28 3.72
C ASP A 580 -19.09 -6.74 3.48
N SER A 581 -18.74 -5.57 4.04
CA SER A 581 -17.40 -4.99 3.95
C SER A 581 -16.31 -5.90 4.56
N ASN A 582 -16.70 -6.75 5.52
CA ASN A 582 -15.83 -7.73 6.18
C ASN A 582 -15.97 -9.15 5.59
N ARG A 583 -16.99 -9.37 4.76
CA ARG A 583 -17.19 -10.61 4.00
C ARG A 583 -16.38 -10.63 2.73
N GLN A 584 -16.29 -9.47 2.04
CA GLN A 584 -15.85 -9.20 0.65
C GLN A 584 -15.96 -10.39 -0.29
N GLY A 585 -16.65 -10.22 -1.42
CA GLY A 585 -16.99 -11.28 -2.41
C GLY A 585 -15.83 -12.11 -3.02
N ASP A 586 -14.64 -12.02 -2.45
CA ASP A 586 -13.54 -12.97 -2.54
C ASP A 586 -13.89 -14.30 -1.84
N ALA A 587 -14.05 -15.35 -2.64
CA ALA A 587 -14.31 -16.71 -2.16
C ALA A 587 -13.19 -17.28 -1.27
N ASP A 588 -11.98 -16.72 -1.35
CA ASP A 588 -10.79 -17.21 -0.65
C ASP A 588 -10.54 -16.50 0.70
N TRP A 589 -11.21 -15.38 0.98
CA TRP A 589 -11.03 -14.60 2.22
C TRP A 589 -11.11 -15.44 3.51
N PRO A 590 -12.09 -16.35 3.70
CA PRO A 590 -12.16 -17.18 4.91
C PRO A 590 -10.94 -18.08 5.11
N THR A 591 -10.38 -18.60 4.01
CA THR A 591 -9.19 -19.44 4.03
C THR A 591 -7.96 -18.60 4.35
N CYS A 592 -7.80 -17.43 3.73
CA CYS A 592 -6.69 -16.51 4.02
C CYS A 592 -6.70 -16.00 5.45
N LEU A 593 -7.86 -15.59 5.97
CA LEU A 593 -8.03 -15.21 7.38
C LEU A 593 -7.63 -16.36 8.31
N SER A 594 -8.10 -17.58 8.02
CA SER A 594 -7.76 -18.77 8.81
C SER A 594 -6.26 -19.08 8.79
N CYS A 595 -5.58 -18.91 7.65
CA CYS A 595 -4.13 -19.04 7.54
C CYS A 595 -3.39 -17.99 8.36
N ALA A 596 -3.82 -16.72 8.31
CA ALA A 596 -3.22 -15.63 9.06
C ALA A 596 -3.35 -15.83 10.58
N LEU A 597 -4.52 -16.28 11.04
CA LEU A 597 -4.80 -16.55 12.46
C LEU A 597 -3.84 -17.56 13.08
N ILE A 598 -3.38 -18.56 12.32
CA ILE A 598 -2.51 -19.64 12.81
C ILE A 598 -1.02 -19.46 12.49
N ASP A 599 -0.66 -18.43 11.72
CA ASP A 599 0.69 -18.29 11.14
C ASP A 599 1.80 -18.22 12.21
N ARG A 600 1.60 -17.49 13.30
CA ARG A 600 2.59 -17.39 14.38
C ARG A 600 2.80 -18.68 15.14
N ALA A 601 1.72 -19.41 15.44
CA ALA A 601 1.81 -20.73 16.05
C ALA A 601 2.53 -21.73 15.14
N ARG A 602 2.17 -21.73 13.84
CA ARG A 602 2.86 -22.50 12.80
C ARG A 602 4.36 -22.18 12.76
N ASN A 603 4.72 -20.90 12.75
CA ASN A 603 6.10 -20.43 12.70
C ASN A 603 6.92 -20.86 13.94
N ARG A 604 6.37 -20.74 15.15
CA ARG A 604 7.00 -21.25 16.39
C ARG A 604 7.31 -22.75 16.31
N LYS A 605 6.38 -23.52 15.74
CA LYS A 605 6.48 -24.98 15.56
C LYS A 605 7.44 -25.40 14.44
N GLY A 606 7.93 -24.47 13.64
CA GLY A 606 8.74 -24.77 12.46
C GLY A 606 7.97 -25.50 11.36
N VAL A 607 6.63 -25.43 11.37
CA VAL A 607 5.79 -26.04 10.33
C VAL A 607 5.84 -25.14 9.08
N PRO A 608 6.20 -25.64 7.89
CA PRO A 608 6.25 -24.81 6.69
C PRO A 608 4.84 -24.39 6.22
N ARG A 609 4.76 -23.30 5.45
CA ARG A 609 3.50 -22.94 4.78
C ARG A 609 3.21 -23.98 3.71
N ARG A 610 2.00 -24.55 3.69
CA ARG A 610 1.59 -25.47 2.60
C ARG A 610 1.56 -24.70 1.28
N THR A 611 2.00 -25.33 0.19
CA THR A 611 2.05 -24.74 -1.18
C THR A 611 0.98 -25.30 -2.12
N THR A 612 0.24 -26.33 -1.69
CA THR A 612 -0.66 -27.14 -2.54
C THR A 612 -2.14 -26.72 -2.52
N LEU A 613 -2.51 -25.67 -1.78
CA LEU A 613 -3.88 -25.10 -1.76
C LEU A 613 -4.05 -23.89 -2.71
N PHE A 614 -3.04 -23.59 -3.54
CA PHE A 614 -2.90 -22.32 -4.27
C PHE A 614 -3.19 -22.45 -5.77
N SER A 615 -4.27 -23.15 -6.13
CA SER A 615 -4.77 -23.23 -7.52
C SER A 615 -5.75 -22.11 -7.89
N SER A 616 -6.00 -21.15 -6.98
CA SER A 616 -6.77 -19.94 -7.21
C SER A 616 -5.83 -18.72 -7.25
N PRO A 617 -5.91 -17.85 -8.29
CA PRO A 617 -5.04 -16.68 -8.46
C PRO A 617 -5.14 -15.65 -7.33
N ILE A 618 -6.17 -15.71 -6.48
CA ILE A 618 -6.37 -14.80 -5.34
C ILE A 618 -5.60 -15.26 -4.10
N LEU A 619 -5.45 -16.57 -3.87
CA LEU A 619 -4.61 -17.12 -2.79
C LEU A 619 -3.11 -16.83 -2.97
N ALA A 620 -2.65 -16.52 -4.19
CA ALA A 620 -1.28 -16.05 -4.46
C ALA A 620 -0.98 -14.67 -3.83
N LEU A 621 -2.00 -13.84 -3.53
CA LEU A 621 -1.82 -12.59 -2.77
C LEU A 621 -1.48 -12.85 -1.29
N CYS A 622 -1.88 -14.01 -0.75
CA CYS A 622 -1.54 -14.40 0.61
C CYS A 622 -0.08 -14.91 0.72
N TYR A 623 0.62 -15.25 -0.38
CA TYR A 623 2.01 -15.78 -0.34
C TYR A 623 3.10 -14.71 -0.61
N VAL A 624 2.79 -13.65 -1.37
CA VAL A 624 3.79 -12.63 -1.79
C VAL A 624 4.23 -11.67 -0.68
N PHE A 625 3.50 -11.59 0.43
CA PHE A 625 3.89 -10.74 1.57
C PHE A 625 4.74 -11.46 2.63
N LEU A 626 5.15 -12.70 2.37
CA LEU A 626 5.62 -13.62 3.41
C LEU A 626 7.10 -14.08 3.27
N SER A 627 7.91 -13.43 2.42
CA SER A 627 9.36 -13.63 2.28
C SER A 627 10.17 -12.38 1.80
N GLN A 628 10.87 -11.72 2.73
CA GLN A 628 11.75 -10.55 2.69
C GLN A 628 12.82 -10.76 3.78
N LYS A 629 13.56 -11.86 3.66
CA LYS A 629 14.92 -11.92 4.20
C LYS A 629 15.87 -11.78 3.03
N ASP A 630 16.33 -10.55 2.83
CA ASP A 630 17.68 -10.19 2.36
C ASP A 630 17.86 -8.67 2.11
N ALA A 631 16.90 -7.82 2.52
CA ALA A 631 17.01 -6.35 2.41
C ALA A 631 17.47 -5.63 3.70
N GLN A 632 18.32 -6.25 4.53
CA GLN A 632 18.78 -5.68 5.83
C GLN A 632 20.10 -4.90 5.77
N VAL A 633 20.63 -4.59 4.59
CA VAL A 633 21.80 -3.70 4.45
C VAL A 633 21.50 -2.64 3.39
N SER A 634 20.67 -1.63 3.71
CA SER A 634 20.44 -0.41 2.87
C SER A 634 19.36 0.55 3.40
N SER A 635 18.68 0.29 4.52
CA SER A 635 17.45 1.04 4.89
C SER A 635 17.66 2.39 5.60
N GLN A 636 18.88 2.93 5.67
CA GLN A 636 19.11 4.27 6.26
C GLN A 636 19.39 5.37 5.22
N ALA A 637 19.68 5.02 3.96
CA ALA A 637 19.88 6.01 2.90
C ALA A 637 18.64 6.17 1.98
N LEU A 638 17.82 5.13 1.79
CA LEU A 638 16.74 5.16 0.78
C LEU A 638 15.41 5.80 1.24
N THR A 639 15.16 5.97 2.53
CA THR A 639 13.86 6.49 3.03
C THR A 639 13.65 7.98 2.78
N ALA A 640 14.64 8.68 2.21
CA ALA A 640 14.54 10.09 1.87
C ALA A 640 14.24 10.38 0.39
N SER A 641 14.30 9.38 -0.52
CA SER A 641 14.19 9.64 -1.97
C SER A 641 12.91 9.19 -2.66
N VAL A 642 12.09 8.34 -2.06
CA VAL A 642 11.02 7.65 -2.81
C VAL A 642 9.73 8.48 -2.99
N ALA A 643 9.73 9.74 -2.56
CA ALA A 643 8.69 10.73 -2.90
C ALA A 643 9.25 11.91 -3.74
N SER A 644 10.49 11.82 -4.21
CA SER A 644 11.18 12.91 -4.90
C SER A 644 11.80 12.45 -6.22
N TYR A 645 11.71 13.30 -7.24
CA TYR A 645 12.47 13.14 -8.50
C TYR A 645 13.97 13.40 -8.30
N ALA A 646 14.39 13.87 -7.12
CA ALA A 646 15.79 14.08 -6.76
C ALA A 646 16.54 12.75 -6.49
N PRO A 647 17.68 12.51 -7.15
CA PRO A 647 18.59 11.44 -6.76
C PRO A 647 19.20 11.69 -5.38
N ILE A 648 19.56 10.63 -4.68
CA ILE A 648 20.17 10.68 -3.34
C ILE A 648 21.56 10.04 -3.33
N MET A 649 22.37 10.45 -2.36
CA MET A 649 23.63 9.79 -2.04
C MET A 649 23.38 8.64 -1.06
N SER A 650 24.04 7.51 -1.30
CA SER A 650 24.03 6.33 -0.45
C SER A 650 25.44 5.73 -0.38
N GLU A 651 25.73 4.83 0.54
CA GLU A 651 27.04 4.16 0.56
C GLU A 651 27.19 3.21 -0.63
N CYS A 652 28.35 3.23 -1.27
CA CYS A 652 28.68 2.24 -2.30
C CYS A 652 28.86 0.84 -1.69
N PRO A 653 28.58 -0.25 -2.44
CA PRO A 653 28.91 -1.60 -2.02
C PRO A 653 30.37 -1.73 -1.57
N SER A 654 30.63 -2.58 -0.56
CA SER A 654 31.94 -2.76 0.09
C SER A 654 33.08 -3.18 -0.86
N ASP A 655 32.74 -3.68 -2.04
CA ASP A 655 33.68 -4.01 -3.11
C ASP A 655 33.78 -2.81 -4.06
N GLN A 656 34.85 -2.04 -3.94
CA GLN A 656 35.04 -0.71 -4.58
C GLN A 656 34.95 -0.66 -6.12
N ASN A 657 34.68 -1.77 -6.82
CA ASN A 657 34.53 -1.82 -8.26
C ASN A 657 33.09 -2.13 -8.67
N ILE A 658 32.34 -1.09 -9.01
CA ILE A 658 30.94 -1.15 -9.44
C ILE A 658 30.84 -1.47 -10.95
N LEU A 659 31.96 -1.36 -11.66
CA LEU A 659 32.07 -1.62 -13.08
C LEU A 659 32.22 -3.12 -13.36
N ARG A 660 31.36 -3.64 -14.24
CA ARG A 660 31.46 -4.96 -14.84
C ARG A 660 31.96 -4.83 -16.27
N LEU A 661 33.03 -5.52 -16.63
CA LEU A 661 33.42 -5.66 -18.04
C LEU A 661 32.54 -6.70 -18.71
N ALA A 662 32.08 -6.41 -19.93
CA ALA A 662 31.16 -7.27 -20.67
C ALA A 662 31.83 -8.52 -21.26
N GLY A 663 33.18 -8.61 -21.17
CA GLY A 663 33.99 -9.68 -21.76
C GLY A 663 34.52 -9.32 -23.15
N SER A 664 35.00 -10.31 -23.93
CA SER A 664 35.52 -10.05 -25.28
C SER A 664 34.41 -9.55 -26.21
N PRO A 665 34.56 -8.41 -26.91
CA PRO A 665 33.56 -7.92 -27.87
C PRO A 665 33.38 -8.80 -29.11
N THR A 666 34.24 -9.81 -29.29
CA THR A 666 34.15 -10.81 -30.36
C THR A 666 33.81 -12.18 -29.77
N GLY A 667 32.51 -12.46 -29.70
CA GLY A 667 31.85 -13.77 -29.78
C GLY A 667 32.17 -14.94 -28.83
N ARG A 668 33.27 -14.97 -28.05
CA ARG A 668 33.65 -16.19 -27.28
C ARG A 668 33.56 -16.08 -25.76
N ASN A 669 33.68 -14.90 -25.18
CA ASN A 669 33.73 -14.70 -23.72
C ASN A 669 32.84 -13.52 -23.25
N GLN A 670 31.77 -13.17 -23.98
CA GLN A 670 30.80 -12.20 -23.44
C GLN A 670 30.03 -12.81 -22.27
N THR A 671 29.78 -12.02 -21.23
CA THR A 671 29.07 -12.45 -20.03
C THR A 671 27.90 -11.53 -19.75
N LEU A 672 26.79 -12.10 -19.27
CA LEU A 672 25.66 -11.33 -18.75
C LEU A 672 25.91 -11.01 -17.26
N SER A 673 25.19 -10.04 -16.70
CA SER A 673 25.14 -9.92 -15.24
C SER A 673 24.47 -11.15 -14.61
N GLN A 674 24.86 -11.47 -13.38
CA GLN A 674 24.26 -12.57 -12.62
C GLN A 674 22.73 -12.45 -12.55
N GLY A 675 22.22 -11.23 -12.33
CA GLY A 675 20.78 -10.97 -12.30
C GLY A 675 20.06 -11.28 -13.62
N GLU A 676 20.67 -10.93 -14.77
CA GLU A 676 20.10 -11.26 -16.07
C GLU A 676 20.16 -12.78 -16.35
N GLU A 677 21.24 -13.47 -15.95
CA GLU A 677 21.34 -14.94 -16.09
C GLU A 677 20.29 -15.68 -15.24
N ASP A 678 20.10 -15.25 -14.00
CA ASP A 678 19.10 -15.81 -13.08
C ASP A 678 17.70 -15.59 -13.62
N PHE A 679 17.41 -14.37 -14.09
CA PHE A 679 16.13 -14.05 -14.71
C PHE A 679 15.87 -14.92 -15.94
N ARG A 680 16.86 -15.06 -16.84
CA ARG A 680 16.74 -15.90 -18.03
C ARG A 680 16.43 -17.36 -17.68
N ARG A 681 17.13 -17.93 -16.70
CA ARG A 681 16.89 -19.31 -16.24
C ARG A 681 15.49 -19.47 -15.64
N GLY A 682 15.08 -18.53 -14.78
CA GLY A 682 13.74 -18.50 -14.19
C GLY A 682 12.65 -18.41 -15.25
N ARG A 683 12.78 -17.48 -16.20
CA ARG A 683 11.84 -17.30 -17.30
C ARG A 683 11.74 -18.54 -18.18
N GLN A 684 12.86 -19.16 -18.54
CA GLN A 684 12.86 -20.41 -19.32
C GLN A 684 12.07 -21.53 -18.63
N SER A 685 12.01 -21.55 -17.29
CA SER A 685 11.26 -22.58 -16.54
C SER A 685 9.75 -22.39 -16.67
N VAL A 686 9.31 -21.14 -16.80
CA VAL A 686 7.92 -20.77 -17.04
C VAL A 686 7.55 -20.98 -18.51
N THR A 687 8.44 -20.68 -19.45
CA THR A 687 8.09 -20.61 -20.88
C THR A 687 8.23 -21.94 -21.63
N ALA A 688 9.10 -22.85 -21.18
CA ALA A 688 9.24 -24.18 -21.78
C ALA A 688 7.93 -25.00 -21.81
N PRO A 689 7.15 -25.14 -20.71
CA PRO A 689 5.87 -25.87 -20.78
C PRO A 689 4.86 -25.19 -21.71
N LEU A 690 4.93 -23.87 -21.81
CA LEU A 690 4.04 -23.08 -22.65
C LEU A 690 4.39 -23.23 -24.13
N TRP A 691 5.67 -23.24 -24.50
CA TRP A 691 6.10 -23.59 -25.86
C TRP A 691 5.63 -24.98 -26.28
N ARG A 692 5.71 -25.95 -25.36
CA ARG A 692 5.16 -27.29 -25.61
C ARG A 692 3.67 -27.22 -25.90
N GLU A 693 2.88 -26.61 -25.01
CA GLU A 693 1.44 -26.45 -25.19
C GLU A 693 1.09 -25.77 -26.51
N PHE A 694 1.84 -24.74 -26.87
CA PHE A 694 1.69 -23.98 -28.11
C PHE A 694 1.84 -24.84 -29.37
N PHE A 695 2.86 -25.72 -29.41
CA PHE A 695 3.11 -26.60 -30.56
C PHE A 695 2.31 -27.91 -30.52
N THR A 696 1.77 -28.33 -29.38
CA THR A 696 0.96 -29.56 -29.27
C THR A 696 -0.53 -29.29 -29.46
N ASN A 697 -1.09 -28.33 -28.72
CA ASN A 697 -2.53 -28.06 -28.63
C ASN A 697 -2.89 -26.67 -29.15
N GLY A 698 -1.91 -25.77 -29.19
CA GLY A 698 -2.09 -24.41 -29.66
C GLY A 698 -1.98 -24.25 -31.18
N PRO A 699 -1.92 -22.99 -31.64
CA PRO A 699 -1.88 -22.65 -33.06
C PRO A 699 -0.58 -23.07 -33.77
N GLY A 700 0.46 -23.41 -33.01
CA GLY A 700 1.70 -23.97 -33.54
C GLY A 700 1.59 -25.41 -34.03
N LYS A 701 0.48 -26.09 -33.73
CA LYS A 701 0.26 -27.49 -34.12
C LYS A 701 0.43 -27.71 -35.64
N ASP A 702 0.00 -26.76 -36.46
CA ASP A 702 0.00 -26.93 -37.92
C ASP A 702 1.42 -26.83 -38.53
N ALA A 703 2.43 -26.48 -37.71
CA ALA A 703 3.84 -26.58 -38.08
C ALA A 703 4.33 -28.04 -38.19
N GLY A 704 3.60 -29.02 -37.62
CA GLY A 704 3.81 -30.45 -37.88
C GLY A 704 4.96 -31.12 -37.12
N TYR A 705 5.25 -30.68 -35.89
CA TYR A 705 6.35 -31.22 -35.08
C TYR A 705 5.92 -32.09 -33.88
N GLN A 706 4.62 -32.35 -33.69
CA GLN A 706 4.09 -33.03 -32.49
C GLN A 706 4.62 -34.45 -32.29
N SER A 707 4.89 -35.15 -33.39
CA SER A 707 5.40 -36.53 -33.39
C SER A 707 6.94 -36.60 -33.42
N THR A 708 7.62 -35.47 -33.25
CA THR A 708 9.09 -35.42 -33.25
C THR A 708 9.65 -35.32 -31.83
N PRO A 709 10.93 -35.72 -31.61
CA PRO A 709 11.60 -35.55 -30.31
C PRO A 709 11.72 -34.09 -29.83
N LEU A 710 11.36 -33.13 -30.68
CA LEU A 710 11.39 -31.70 -30.35
C LEU A 710 10.45 -31.32 -29.21
N MET A 711 9.32 -32.03 -29.02
CA MET A 711 8.36 -31.74 -27.95
C MET A 711 8.87 -32.18 -26.56
N ASP A 712 9.84 -33.12 -26.55
CA ASP A 712 10.47 -33.67 -25.35
C ASP A 712 11.87 -33.06 -25.09
N GLN A 713 12.22 -31.99 -25.80
CA GLN A 713 13.50 -31.32 -25.62
C GLN A 713 13.68 -30.71 -24.22
N LYS A 714 14.93 -30.53 -23.80
CA LYS A 714 15.22 -29.96 -22.49
C LYS A 714 14.81 -28.50 -22.45
N GLN A 715 14.59 -27.98 -21.24
CA GLN A 715 14.14 -26.61 -21.02
C GLN A 715 14.99 -25.57 -21.78
N GLN A 716 16.32 -25.73 -21.79
CA GLN A 716 17.25 -24.82 -22.47
C GLN A 716 17.26 -24.92 -24.00
N ASP A 717 16.66 -25.96 -24.58
CA ASP A 717 16.69 -26.20 -26.03
C ASP A 717 15.50 -25.52 -26.75
N TRP A 718 14.47 -25.12 -25.99
CA TRP A 718 13.34 -24.33 -26.48
C TRP A 718 13.78 -22.94 -27.00
N PRO A 719 13.09 -22.37 -28.01
CA PRO A 719 13.46 -21.08 -28.59
C PRO A 719 13.45 -19.92 -27.57
N VAL A 720 14.49 -19.08 -27.64
CA VAL A 720 14.50 -17.76 -26.99
C VAL A 720 13.99 -16.72 -27.98
N LEU A 721 12.88 -16.06 -27.64
CA LEU A 721 12.21 -15.07 -28.49
C LEU A 721 12.56 -13.66 -28.04
N GLY A 722 13.13 -12.86 -28.94
CA GLY A 722 13.30 -11.43 -28.81
C GLY A 722 12.18 -10.68 -29.51
N ILE A 723 11.63 -9.62 -28.91
CA ILE A 723 10.72 -8.69 -29.63
C ILE A 723 11.36 -7.31 -29.65
N ALA A 724 11.47 -6.70 -30.83
CA ALA A 724 12.04 -5.37 -31.02
C ALA A 724 10.99 -4.42 -31.58
N TYR A 725 10.68 -3.33 -30.87
CA TYR A 725 9.70 -2.34 -31.34
C TYR A 725 10.38 -1.02 -31.72
N SER A 726 9.99 -0.46 -32.87
CA SER A 726 10.63 0.73 -33.45
C SER A 726 10.14 2.10 -32.96
N GLY A 727 11.03 3.10 -32.94
CA GLY A 727 10.75 4.52 -32.65
C GLY A 727 9.58 5.13 -33.43
N GLY A 728 8.78 6.00 -32.80
CA GLY A 728 7.69 6.71 -33.49
C GLY A 728 6.65 7.43 -32.63
N GLY A 729 6.95 7.74 -31.36
CA GLY A 729 6.03 8.45 -30.46
C GLY A 729 4.80 7.62 -30.08
N LEU A 730 3.66 8.30 -29.90
CA LEU A 730 2.36 7.68 -29.56
C LEU A 730 1.93 6.61 -30.56
N ARG A 731 2.17 6.82 -31.86
CA ARG A 731 1.89 5.82 -32.90
C ARG A 731 2.60 4.51 -32.60
N ALA A 732 3.91 4.56 -32.35
CA ALA A 732 4.70 3.37 -32.07
C ALA A 732 4.31 2.71 -30.74
N ALA A 733 3.95 3.49 -29.71
CA ALA A 733 3.43 2.97 -28.45
C ALA A 733 2.11 2.20 -28.64
N LEU A 734 1.17 2.73 -29.45
CA LEU A 734 -0.08 2.05 -29.80
C LEU A 734 0.14 0.82 -30.68
N HIS A 735 1.08 0.85 -31.63
CA HIS A 735 1.49 -0.35 -32.37
C HIS A 735 2.06 -1.42 -31.43
N ALA A 736 2.91 -1.03 -30.48
CA ALA A 736 3.47 -1.97 -29.53
C ALA A 736 2.39 -2.63 -28.66
N ALA A 737 1.46 -1.83 -28.15
CA ALA A 737 0.30 -2.32 -27.39
C ALA A 737 -0.61 -3.24 -28.23
N GLY A 738 -0.89 -2.91 -29.50
CA GLY A 738 -1.70 -3.74 -30.38
C GLY A 738 -1.05 -5.10 -30.72
N VAL A 739 0.26 -5.12 -30.96
CA VAL A 739 1.02 -6.37 -31.14
C VAL A 739 1.05 -7.18 -29.83
N MET A 740 1.27 -6.52 -28.68
CA MET A 740 1.17 -7.20 -27.38
C MET A 740 -0.22 -7.83 -27.18
N GLN A 741 -1.29 -7.13 -27.58
CA GLN A 741 -2.65 -7.66 -27.54
C GLN A 741 -2.84 -8.88 -28.45
N ALA A 742 -2.19 -8.91 -29.61
CA ALA A 742 -2.23 -10.05 -30.53
C ALA A 742 -1.49 -11.28 -29.99
N LEU A 743 -0.49 -11.07 -29.14
CA LEU A 743 0.33 -12.12 -28.53
C LEU A 743 -0.14 -12.54 -27.12
N ASP A 744 -1.18 -11.91 -26.57
CA ASP A 744 -1.65 -12.14 -25.19
C ASP A 744 -2.87 -13.08 -25.16
N ALA A 745 -2.69 -14.22 -24.49
CA ALA A 745 -3.72 -15.26 -24.36
C ALA A 745 -4.89 -14.87 -23.43
N ARG A 746 -4.76 -13.80 -22.62
CA ARG A 746 -5.77 -13.39 -21.63
C ARG A 746 -7.01 -12.75 -22.25
N THR A 747 -6.99 -12.37 -23.53
CA THR A 747 -8.14 -11.72 -24.18
C THR A 747 -9.15 -12.75 -24.70
N SER A 748 -10.33 -12.83 -24.10
CA SER A 748 -11.28 -13.96 -24.15
C SER A 748 -12.31 -13.98 -25.32
N SER A 749 -12.10 -13.26 -26.43
CA SER A 749 -13.07 -13.20 -27.55
C SER A 749 -12.62 -13.88 -28.86
N SER A 750 -11.40 -14.39 -28.91
CA SER A 750 -10.90 -15.39 -29.86
C SER A 750 -9.62 -15.94 -29.25
N PRO A 751 -9.27 -17.23 -29.41
CA PRO A 751 -7.94 -17.68 -29.04
C PRO A 751 -6.96 -16.86 -29.87
N GLY A 752 -6.31 -15.88 -29.24
CA GLY A 752 -5.16 -15.21 -29.84
C GLY A 752 -4.21 -16.33 -30.30
N PRO A 753 -3.63 -16.25 -31.50
CA PRO A 753 -2.91 -17.38 -32.04
C PRO A 753 -1.65 -17.75 -31.24
N TRP A 754 -1.35 -17.11 -30.12
CA TRP A 754 -0.13 -17.28 -29.35
C TRP A 754 -0.50 -17.28 -27.88
N GLY A 755 -0.53 -18.49 -27.29
CA GLY A 755 -0.71 -18.69 -25.86
C GLY A 755 0.42 -17.99 -25.07
N THR A 756 0.42 -18.12 -23.75
CA THR A 756 1.43 -17.60 -22.81
C THR A 756 2.89 -18.06 -23.08
N SER A 757 3.14 -18.71 -24.22
CA SER A 757 4.31 -19.44 -24.68
C SER A 757 5.50 -18.65 -25.17
N THR A 758 5.76 -17.49 -24.61
CA THR A 758 6.84 -16.65 -25.11
C THR A 758 8.00 -16.60 -24.11
N GLY A 759 9.09 -17.29 -24.46
CA GLY A 759 10.45 -17.22 -23.88
C GLY A 759 11.08 -15.84 -24.01
N LEU A 760 10.39 -14.79 -23.56
CA LEU A 760 10.62 -13.43 -24.01
C LEU A 760 11.81 -12.73 -23.34
N VAL A 761 12.66 -12.16 -24.19
CA VAL A 761 13.35 -10.88 -23.94
C VAL A 761 12.58 -9.83 -24.74
N CYS A 762 11.97 -8.82 -24.13
CA CYS A 762 11.34 -7.73 -24.89
C CYS A 762 12.26 -6.51 -24.92
N ILE A 763 12.62 -6.08 -26.12
CA ILE A 763 13.21 -4.79 -26.40
C ILE A 763 12.11 -3.93 -26.98
N CYS A 764 11.24 -3.44 -26.11
CA CYS A 764 10.16 -2.59 -26.55
C CYS A 764 10.57 -1.10 -26.45
N LEU A 765 9.90 -0.23 -27.21
CA LEU A 765 10.06 1.20 -27.05
C LEU A 765 9.73 1.62 -25.63
N ASP A 766 10.45 2.64 -25.23
CA ASP A 766 10.66 3.06 -23.86
C ASP A 766 9.37 3.48 -23.14
N TRP A 767 8.42 4.11 -23.84
CA TRP A 767 7.17 4.57 -23.23
C TRP A 767 6.22 3.42 -22.92
N MET A 768 6.08 2.49 -23.86
CA MET A 768 5.24 1.31 -23.67
C MET A 768 5.87 0.36 -22.65
N VAL A 769 7.19 0.13 -22.73
CA VAL A 769 7.91 -0.68 -21.75
C VAL A 769 7.77 -0.11 -20.36
N GLY A 770 8.08 1.19 -20.21
CA GLY A 770 8.04 1.85 -18.92
C GLY A 770 6.63 1.84 -18.34
N SER A 771 5.61 2.09 -19.16
CA SER A 771 4.22 2.06 -18.72
C SER A 771 3.72 0.65 -18.40
N ALA A 772 3.94 -0.32 -19.28
CA ALA A 772 3.55 -1.71 -19.03
C ALA A 772 4.23 -2.24 -17.77
N ALA A 773 5.52 -1.98 -17.60
CA ALA A 773 6.25 -2.36 -16.41
C ALA A 773 5.68 -1.64 -15.16
N ALA A 774 5.49 -0.32 -15.19
CA ALA A 774 4.90 0.41 -14.06
C ALA A 774 3.51 -0.09 -13.63
N ASN A 775 2.74 -0.66 -14.56
CA ASN A 775 1.41 -1.20 -14.31
C ASN A 775 1.38 -2.72 -14.08
N ASP A 776 2.53 -3.38 -13.87
CA ASP A 776 2.65 -4.83 -13.68
C ASP A 776 2.12 -5.66 -14.88
N TYR A 777 2.32 -5.14 -16.10
CA TYR A 777 1.95 -5.72 -17.40
C TYR A 777 0.48 -6.18 -17.51
N PRO A 778 -0.48 -5.24 -17.41
CA PRO A 778 -1.89 -5.56 -17.60
C PRO A 778 -2.15 -5.93 -19.07
N ILE A 779 -3.37 -6.39 -19.40
CA ILE A 779 -3.70 -6.60 -20.82
C ILE A 779 -3.63 -5.26 -21.56
N ALA A 780 -3.20 -5.27 -22.83
CA ALA A 780 -2.92 -4.06 -23.58
C ALA A 780 -4.08 -3.04 -23.61
N SER A 781 -5.33 -3.50 -23.62
CA SER A 781 -6.51 -2.64 -23.58
C SER A 781 -6.69 -1.93 -22.23
N GLU A 782 -6.37 -2.58 -21.12
CA GLU A 782 -6.37 -1.96 -19.78
C GLU A 782 -5.21 -0.98 -19.63
N LEU A 783 -4.05 -1.31 -20.20
CA LEU A 783 -2.89 -0.41 -20.19
C LEU A 783 -3.20 0.89 -20.93
N VAL A 784 -3.72 0.79 -22.14
CA VAL A 784 -4.02 1.95 -22.99
C VAL A 784 -5.23 2.73 -22.48
N SER A 785 -6.20 2.09 -21.83
CA SER A 785 -7.32 2.81 -21.20
C SER A 785 -6.89 3.64 -19.99
N GLY A 786 -5.81 3.24 -19.32
CA GLY A 786 -5.15 4.00 -18.26
C GLY A 786 -4.23 5.12 -18.76
N TRP A 787 -3.96 5.22 -20.06
CA TRP A 787 -3.19 6.33 -20.63
C TRP A 787 -4.07 7.57 -20.84
N GLU A 788 -3.53 8.74 -20.50
CA GLU A 788 -4.20 10.04 -20.68
C GLU A 788 -4.00 10.58 -22.11
N LEU A 789 -4.47 9.79 -23.10
CA LEU A 789 -4.29 10.06 -24.53
C LEU A 789 -5.13 11.21 -25.08
N GLU A 790 -6.26 11.50 -24.42
CA GLU A 790 -7.17 12.58 -24.80
C GLU A 790 -6.61 13.96 -24.45
N LYS A 791 -5.50 14.00 -23.71
CA LYS A 791 -4.76 15.22 -23.43
C LYS A 791 -3.56 15.30 -24.36
N ASP A 792 -3.35 16.49 -24.91
CA ASP A 792 -2.13 16.76 -25.68
C ASP A 792 -0.89 16.65 -24.79
N LEU A 793 0.11 15.90 -25.26
CA LEU A 793 1.35 15.61 -24.51
C LEU A 793 2.14 16.86 -24.10
N VAL A 794 1.96 17.98 -24.81
CA VAL A 794 2.69 19.25 -24.57
C VAL A 794 1.76 20.30 -23.96
N LEU A 795 0.50 20.35 -24.41
CA LEU A 795 -0.51 21.34 -24.02
C LEU A 795 -1.78 20.66 -23.51
N PRO A 796 -1.73 19.93 -22.40
CA PRO A 796 -2.85 19.10 -21.94
C PRO A 796 -4.11 19.94 -21.65
N GLY A 797 -3.97 21.25 -21.39
CA GLY A 797 -5.06 22.20 -21.16
C GLY A 797 -5.73 22.72 -22.44
N GLY A 798 -5.30 22.26 -23.62
CA GLY A 798 -5.81 22.69 -24.92
C GLY A 798 -5.59 24.19 -25.14
N TYR A 799 -6.67 24.92 -25.46
CA TYR A 799 -6.62 26.37 -25.65
C TYR A 799 -6.59 27.19 -24.34
N ASN A 800 -6.61 26.55 -23.16
CA ASN A 800 -6.55 27.25 -21.88
C ASN A 800 -5.09 27.55 -21.47
N PRO A 801 -4.61 28.81 -21.61
CA PRO A 801 -3.21 29.14 -21.35
C PRO A 801 -2.83 29.05 -19.87
N ILE A 802 -3.79 29.16 -18.95
CA ILE A 802 -3.53 29.09 -17.50
C ILE A 802 -3.25 27.64 -17.09
N ARG A 803 -4.10 26.70 -17.55
CA ARG A 803 -3.88 25.26 -17.28
C ARG A 803 -2.57 24.77 -17.89
N ASN A 804 -2.27 25.18 -19.11
CA ASN A 804 -0.97 24.87 -19.73
C ASN A 804 0.20 25.45 -18.93
N ALA A 805 0.10 26.69 -18.44
CA ALA A 805 1.16 27.27 -17.61
C ALA A 805 1.34 26.52 -16.28
N GLN A 806 0.26 26.11 -15.63
CA GLN A 806 0.30 25.33 -14.38
C GLN A 806 1.02 23.99 -14.58
N PHE A 807 0.61 23.22 -15.59
CA PHE A 807 1.26 21.96 -15.93
C PHE A 807 2.76 22.13 -16.19
N LEU A 808 3.13 23.15 -16.97
CA LEU A 808 4.52 23.45 -17.30
C LEU A 808 5.37 23.84 -16.09
N ASP A 809 4.82 24.67 -15.18
CA ASP A 809 5.51 25.03 -13.95
C ASP A 809 5.71 23.77 -13.06
N HIS A 810 4.74 22.85 -13.00
CA HIS A 810 4.83 21.62 -12.19
C HIS A 810 5.92 20.65 -12.67
N ILE A 811 5.94 20.34 -13.97
CA ILE A 811 6.96 19.44 -14.53
C ILE A 811 8.36 20.06 -14.45
N HIS A 812 8.47 21.39 -14.56
CA HIS A 812 9.71 22.12 -14.36
C HIS A 812 10.17 22.06 -12.90
N ASP A 813 9.31 22.39 -11.94
CA ASP A 813 9.66 22.45 -10.53
C ASP A 813 10.03 21.06 -9.99
N THR A 814 9.37 20.01 -10.48
CA THR A 814 9.74 18.63 -10.15
C THR A 814 11.10 18.25 -10.74
N ALA A 815 11.38 18.61 -12.00
CA ALA A 815 12.69 18.38 -12.61
C ALA A 815 13.80 19.17 -11.89
N LYS A 816 13.49 20.37 -11.38
CA LYS A 816 14.42 21.21 -10.62
C LYS A 816 14.93 20.53 -9.35
N LEU A 817 14.17 19.62 -8.72
CA LEU A 817 14.63 18.86 -7.55
C LEU A 817 15.93 18.09 -7.82
N LYS A 818 16.11 17.57 -9.05
CA LYS A 818 17.36 16.92 -9.49
C LYS A 818 18.51 17.92 -9.64
N LYS A 819 18.21 19.16 -10.06
CA LYS A 819 19.17 20.28 -10.07
C LYS A 819 19.59 20.71 -8.67
N ASP A 820 18.62 20.81 -7.77
CA ASP A 820 18.85 21.18 -6.37
C ASP A 820 19.66 20.10 -5.64
N ALA A 821 19.54 18.83 -6.04
CA ALA A 821 20.39 17.72 -5.62
C ALA A 821 21.82 17.73 -6.22
N GLY A 822 22.15 18.73 -7.05
CA GLY A 822 23.49 18.95 -7.59
C GLY A 822 23.78 18.29 -8.94
N PHE A 823 22.76 17.75 -9.62
CA PHE A 823 22.90 17.15 -10.95
C PHE A 823 22.49 18.12 -12.06
N ASN A 824 23.08 17.97 -13.24
CA ASN A 824 22.68 18.76 -14.38
C ASN A 824 21.33 18.27 -14.92
N ILE A 825 20.41 19.22 -15.15
CA ILE A 825 19.11 18.96 -15.78
C ILE A 825 19.06 19.56 -17.17
N SER A 826 18.21 18.98 -18.01
CA SER A 826 18.01 19.32 -19.42
C SER A 826 16.52 19.37 -19.74
N LEU A 827 16.18 19.76 -20.97
CA LEU A 827 14.80 19.64 -21.44
C LEU A 827 14.28 18.20 -21.38
N SER A 828 15.16 17.20 -21.50
CA SER A 828 14.78 15.79 -21.38
C SER A 828 14.26 15.41 -19.99
N ASP A 829 14.69 16.09 -18.93
CA ASP A 829 14.14 15.87 -17.58
C ASP A 829 12.69 16.36 -17.51
N VAL A 830 12.43 17.55 -18.04
CA VAL A 830 11.08 18.14 -18.12
C VAL A 830 10.17 17.31 -19.05
N TRP A 831 10.71 16.87 -20.18
CA TRP A 831 10.00 15.99 -21.12
C TRP A 831 9.68 14.63 -20.50
N GLY A 832 10.63 14.03 -19.78
CA GLY A 832 10.41 12.78 -19.05
C GLY A 832 9.31 12.91 -18.01
N ARG A 833 9.23 14.05 -17.32
CA ARG A 833 8.08 14.35 -16.43
C ARG A 833 6.77 14.41 -17.20
N ALA A 834 6.70 15.11 -18.32
CA ALA A 834 5.49 15.14 -19.16
C ALA A 834 5.06 13.73 -19.59
N VAL A 835 5.99 12.91 -20.09
CA VAL A 835 5.72 11.49 -20.42
C VAL A 835 5.22 10.72 -19.19
N GLY A 836 5.80 10.95 -18.00
CA GLY A 836 5.32 10.34 -16.75
C GLY A 836 3.85 10.64 -16.44
N TYR A 837 3.40 11.88 -16.62
CA TYR A 837 2.00 12.26 -16.39
C TYR A 837 1.02 11.55 -17.34
N HIS A 838 1.43 11.24 -18.57
CA HIS A 838 0.52 10.64 -19.56
C HIS A 838 0.49 9.10 -19.53
N PHE A 839 1.59 8.46 -19.12
CA PHE A 839 1.79 7.02 -19.31
C PHE A 839 2.03 6.25 -18.01
N LEU A 840 2.37 6.88 -16.89
CA LEU A 840 2.63 6.20 -15.62
C LEU A 840 1.40 6.25 -14.71
N PRO A 841 1.17 5.21 -13.89
CA PRO A 841 -0.02 5.11 -13.06
C PRO A 841 -0.12 6.24 -12.03
N GLY A 842 -1.34 6.53 -11.58
CA GLY A 842 -1.60 7.52 -10.54
C GLY A 842 -1.66 8.98 -11.03
N THR A 843 -1.85 9.20 -12.34
CA THR A 843 -2.21 10.50 -12.90
C THR A 843 -3.59 10.40 -13.54
N THR A 844 -4.56 11.18 -13.05
CA THR A 844 -5.87 11.35 -13.69
C THR A 844 -5.97 12.69 -14.42
N SER A 845 -7.00 12.86 -15.25
CA SER A 845 -7.27 14.11 -15.96
C SER A 845 -7.35 15.36 -15.05
N ASP A 846 -7.68 15.22 -13.77
CA ASP A 846 -7.76 16.37 -12.86
C ASP A 846 -6.41 16.69 -12.20
N ASP A 847 -5.45 15.77 -12.22
CA ASP A 847 -4.16 15.92 -11.52
C ASP A 847 -3.09 16.67 -12.35
N PHE A 848 -3.32 16.90 -13.64
CA PHE A 848 -2.39 17.61 -14.53
C PHE A 848 -2.13 19.07 -14.14
N TYR A 849 -3.02 19.68 -13.34
CA TYR A 849 -2.98 21.12 -13.05
C TYR A 849 -3.01 21.43 -11.55
N THR A 850 -2.97 20.41 -10.68
CA THR A 850 -3.06 20.59 -9.22
C THR A 850 -1.69 20.39 -8.58
N ASN A 851 -1.32 21.30 -7.67
CA ASN A 851 -0.09 21.20 -6.86
C ASN A 851 -0.33 20.27 -5.67
N SER A 852 -0.75 19.03 -5.94
CA SER A 852 -1.01 18.04 -4.90
C SER A 852 0.27 17.23 -4.66
N PRO A 853 0.83 17.22 -3.43
CA PRO A 853 1.90 16.28 -3.07
C PRO A 853 1.43 14.82 -3.05
N ALA A 854 0.25 14.53 -3.61
CA ALA A 854 -0.44 13.23 -3.56
C ALA A 854 -0.25 12.34 -4.76
N THR A 855 0.06 12.94 -5.88
CA THR A 855 0.22 12.28 -7.15
C THR A 855 1.66 12.52 -7.55
N ALA A 856 2.51 11.49 -7.41
CA ALA A 856 3.91 11.62 -7.78
C ALA A 856 4.09 11.60 -9.31
N HIS A 857 3.06 11.27 -10.09
CA HIS A 857 3.08 11.21 -11.56
C HIS A 857 4.31 10.46 -12.09
N GLY A 858 4.58 9.29 -11.49
CA GLY A 858 5.77 8.50 -11.75
C GLY A 858 7.12 9.13 -11.35
N ALA A 859 7.13 10.08 -10.40
CA ALA A 859 8.33 10.50 -9.68
C ALA A 859 8.56 9.54 -8.50
N GLY A 860 9.76 9.03 -8.36
CA GLY A 860 10.11 8.01 -7.37
C GLY A 860 10.02 6.58 -7.90
N ASP A 861 9.36 6.34 -9.04
CA ASP A 861 9.39 5.06 -9.74
C ASP A 861 10.76 4.89 -10.40
N LEU A 862 11.47 3.80 -10.07
CA LEU A 862 12.82 3.54 -10.55
C LEU A 862 12.83 2.42 -11.58
N PHE A 863 13.63 2.56 -12.64
CA PHE A 863 13.82 1.52 -13.65
C PHE A 863 14.49 0.26 -13.06
N SER A 864 15.44 0.42 -12.13
CA SER A 864 15.99 -0.70 -11.37
C SER A 864 15.00 -1.29 -10.36
N GLY A 865 13.96 -0.52 -10.00
CA GLY A 865 12.86 -0.93 -9.14
C GLY A 865 11.90 -1.93 -9.79
N LEU A 866 11.93 -2.07 -11.12
CA LEU A 866 11.14 -3.08 -11.85
C LEU A 866 11.43 -4.51 -11.37
N ARG A 867 12.63 -4.76 -10.79
CA ARG A 867 13.00 -6.04 -10.15
C ARG A 867 12.10 -6.42 -8.97
N ASN A 868 11.39 -5.45 -8.39
CA ASN A 868 10.49 -5.63 -7.25
C ASN A 868 9.04 -5.92 -7.67
N MET A 869 8.75 -5.91 -8.97
CA MET A 869 7.41 -6.20 -9.49
C MET A 869 7.12 -7.69 -9.37
N LYS A 870 5.89 -8.02 -8.99
CA LYS A 870 5.46 -9.40 -8.80
C LYS A 870 5.61 -10.19 -10.10
N SER A 871 5.10 -9.66 -11.21
CA SER A 871 5.18 -10.32 -12.51
C SER A 871 6.63 -10.56 -12.96
N PHE A 872 7.56 -9.66 -12.60
CA PHE A 872 8.99 -9.79 -12.90
C PHE A 872 9.68 -10.85 -12.03
N GLN A 873 9.40 -10.87 -10.73
CA GLN A 873 9.95 -11.88 -9.80
C GLN A 873 9.43 -13.30 -10.06
N GLU A 874 8.19 -13.42 -10.51
CA GLU A 874 7.59 -14.69 -10.94
C GLU A 874 8.02 -15.12 -12.34
N PHE A 875 8.86 -14.31 -13.01
CA PHE A 875 9.28 -14.52 -14.39
C PHE A 875 8.09 -14.63 -15.34
N ASN A 876 6.97 -13.95 -15.06
CA ASN A 876 5.74 -13.94 -15.84
C ASN A 876 5.74 -12.90 -16.97
N VAL A 877 6.72 -12.00 -16.99
CA VAL A 877 6.90 -10.97 -18.02
C VAL A 877 8.28 -11.07 -18.70
N PRO A 878 8.45 -10.50 -19.91
CA PRO A 878 9.77 -10.32 -20.53
C PRO A 878 10.74 -9.51 -19.68
N LEU A 879 12.04 -9.69 -19.91
CA LEU A 879 13.06 -8.72 -19.51
C LEU A 879 12.91 -7.45 -20.36
N PRO A 880 12.63 -6.26 -19.79
CA PRO A 880 12.59 -5.01 -20.53
C PRO A 880 14.01 -4.47 -20.76
N ILE A 881 14.30 -4.06 -22.00
CA ILE A 881 15.55 -3.39 -22.37
C ILE A 881 15.21 -2.11 -23.14
N VAL A 882 15.70 -0.97 -22.66
CA VAL A 882 15.63 0.34 -23.32
C VAL A 882 16.97 0.65 -23.99
N VAL A 883 16.93 1.14 -25.24
CA VAL A 883 18.15 1.47 -26.00
C VAL A 883 18.23 2.97 -26.22
N THR A 884 19.38 3.55 -25.87
CA THR A 884 19.65 4.97 -26.09
C THR A 884 20.90 5.19 -26.92
N GLY A 885 20.88 6.30 -27.66
CA GLY A 885 21.99 6.79 -28.47
C GLY A 885 22.90 7.75 -27.71
N THR A 886 23.99 8.17 -28.37
CA THR A 886 24.89 9.19 -27.81
C THR A 886 25.44 10.14 -28.85
N THR A 887 25.71 11.38 -28.41
CA THR A 887 26.28 12.41 -29.29
C THR A 887 27.48 13.15 -28.73
N ARG A 888 28.35 13.63 -29.64
CA ARG A 888 29.54 14.42 -29.33
C ARG A 888 29.23 15.86 -28.91
N ARG A 889 28.17 16.45 -29.47
CA ARG A 889 27.90 17.90 -29.40
C ARG A 889 26.82 18.24 -28.36
N GLN A 890 27.12 19.21 -27.50
CA GLN A 890 26.16 19.91 -26.64
C GLN A 890 25.54 21.07 -27.45
N SER A 891 24.70 20.82 -28.46
CA SER A 891 24.17 21.91 -29.29
C SER A 891 22.93 22.58 -28.69
N LYS A 892 23.02 23.90 -28.49
CA LYS A 892 21.86 24.81 -28.53
C LYS A 892 21.40 24.90 -29.99
N PHE A 893 20.27 24.28 -30.32
CA PHE A 893 19.58 24.35 -31.63
C PHE A 893 20.39 23.94 -32.88
N TYR A 894 20.31 22.67 -33.32
CA TYR A 894 20.21 22.23 -34.73
C TYR A 894 20.31 20.70 -34.85
N PHE A 895 19.59 20.09 -35.81
CA PHE A 895 20.22 19.25 -36.85
C PHE A 895 19.43 19.33 -38.17
N ARG A 896 20.17 19.74 -39.21
CA ARG A 896 19.84 19.65 -40.62
C ARG A 896 20.14 18.21 -41.03
N HIS A 897 19.26 17.56 -41.80
CA HIS A 897 19.53 16.27 -42.41
C HIS A 897 20.89 16.25 -43.11
N GLY A 898 21.77 15.30 -42.77
CA GLY A 898 22.99 15.00 -43.51
C GLY A 898 24.18 14.60 -42.64
N GLY A 899 24.46 13.30 -42.55
CA GLY A 899 25.69 12.76 -41.93
C GLY A 899 25.60 11.30 -41.51
N HIS A 900 25.34 10.38 -42.44
CA HIS A 900 25.02 8.97 -42.20
C HIS A 900 26.18 8.06 -41.70
N LEU A 901 27.36 8.57 -41.32
CA LEU A 901 28.56 7.75 -41.03
C LEU A 901 29.26 7.98 -39.68
N ASP A 902 29.07 9.12 -39.00
CA ASP A 902 29.72 9.39 -37.69
C ASP A 902 28.89 8.90 -36.49
N SER A 903 27.61 8.56 -36.69
CA SER A 903 26.70 8.00 -35.67
C SER A 903 26.75 6.47 -35.58
N SER A 904 27.22 5.77 -36.61
CA SER A 904 27.31 4.30 -36.66
C SER A 904 28.48 3.75 -35.82
N LEU A 905 29.53 4.55 -35.66
CA LEU A 905 30.70 4.30 -34.82
C LEU A 905 30.48 4.75 -33.37
N ARG A 906 29.27 4.78 -32.81
CA ARG A 906 29.06 5.17 -31.40
C ARG A 906 28.40 4.04 -30.63
N PRO A 907 28.77 3.82 -29.35
CA PRO A 907 28.17 2.75 -28.58
C PRO A 907 26.66 2.97 -28.42
N ARG A 908 25.90 1.88 -28.47
CA ARG A 908 24.46 1.86 -28.13
C ARG A 908 24.35 1.50 -26.66
N TYR A 909 23.79 2.40 -25.85
CA TYR A 909 23.61 2.11 -24.44
C TYR A 909 22.32 1.33 -24.23
N GLU A 910 22.41 0.30 -23.41
CA GLU A 910 21.30 -0.53 -22.96
C GLU A 910 21.02 -0.18 -21.50
N VAL A 911 19.75 0.01 -21.18
CA VAL A 911 19.24 0.14 -19.82
C VAL A 911 18.34 -1.06 -19.55
N SER A 912 18.74 -1.94 -18.63
CA SER A 912 17.90 -3.01 -18.09
C SER A 912 17.64 -2.77 -16.59
N PRO A 913 16.68 -3.47 -15.96
CA PRO A 913 16.49 -3.38 -14.51
C PRO A 913 17.74 -3.78 -13.70
N PHE A 914 18.67 -4.52 -14.32
CA PHE A 914 19.89 -5.00 -13.69
C PHE A 914 21.08 -4.07 -13.94
N GLU A 915 21.29 -3.63 -15.18
CA GLU A 915 22.50 -2.91 -15.57
C GLU A 915 22.32 -1.90 -16.71
N PHE A 916 23.16 -0.86 -16.67
CA PHE A 916 23.31 0.16 -17.69
C PHE A 916 24.70 0.09 -18.30
N GLY A 917 24.80 0.08 -19.63
CA GLY A 917 26.09 -0.01 -20.32
C GLY A 917 25.98 -0.40 -21.78
N SER A 918 27.01 -1.02 -22.34
CA SER A 918 26.99 -1.45 -23.74
C SER A 918 27.89 -2.66 -23.99
N TYR A 919 27.40 -3.60 -24.80
CA TYR A 919 28.20 -4.67 -25.38
C TYR A 919 29.04 -4.22 -26.59
N ASP A 920 28.86 -2.98 -27.08
CA ASP A 920 29.60 -2.44 -28.23
C ASP A 920 31.12 -2.46 -27.97
N PRO A 921 31.96 -2.87 -28.94
CA PRO A 921 33.41 -2.93 -28.80
C PRO A 921 34.10 -1.61 -28.42
N GLN A 922 33.43 -0.47 -28.55
CA GLN A 922 33.97 0.80 -28.05
C GLN A 922 33.92 0.93 -26.55
N LEU A 923 32.91 0.36 -25.88
CA LEU A 923 32.75 0.47 -24.43
C LEU A 923 32.97 -0.88 -23.72
N SER A 924 32.19 -1.89 -24.09
CA SER A 924 32.23 -3.26 -23.53
C SER A 924 32.20 -3.30 -21.99
N ALA A 925 31.33 -2.50 -21.38
CA ALA A 925 31.25 -2.35 -19.93
C ALA A 925 29.86 -1.93 -19.46
N PHE A 926 29.55 -2.27 -18.21
CA PHE A 926 28.27 -2.06 -17.55
C PHE A 926 28.45 -1.64 -16.08
N ILE A 927 27.44 -0.97 -15.54
CA ILE A 927 27.25 -0.74 -14.10
C ILE A 927 25.85 -1.18 -13.70
N PRO A 928 25.57 -1.51 -12.43
CA PRO A 928 24.21 -1.71 -11.96
C PRO A 928 23.36 -0.46 -12.18
N THR A 929 22.15 -0.62 -12.75
CA THR A 929 21.26 0.50 -13.07
C THR A 929 20.86 1.32 -11.85
N GLU A 930 20.78 0.68 -10.68
CA GLU A 930 20.48 1.36 -9.42
C GLU A 930 21.52 2.43 -9.03
N PHE A 931 22.76 2.31 -9.52
CA PHE A 931 23.84 3.26 -9.27
C PHE A 931 24.09 4.23 -10.42
N LEU A 932 23.19 4.25 -11.41
CA LEU A 932 23.18 5.24 -12.47
C LEU A 932 23.21 6.66 -11.84
N GLY A 933 23.97 7.56 -12.45
CA GLY A 933 24.24 8.89 -11.87
C GLY A 933 25.50 8.98 -11.00
N THR A 934 26.11 7.84 -10.64
CA THR A 934 27.41 7.85 -9.94
C THR A 934 28.54 8.15 -10.93
N SER A 935 29.32 9.19 -10.67
CA SER A 935 30.56 9.43 -11.41
C SER A 935 31.64 8.45 -10.95
N LEU A 936 32.16 7.66 -11.90
CA LEU A 936 33.24 6.71 -11.65
C LEU A 936 34.45 7.08 -12.50
N SER A 937 35.66 6.86 -11.99
CA SER A 937 36.91 6.85 -12.77
C SER A 937 37.53 5.48 -12.67
N SER A 938 37.67 4.79 -13.82
CA SER A 938 38.17 3.42 -13.92
C SER A 938 37.47 2.46 -12.96
N GLY A 939 36.14 2.58 -12.87
CA GLY A 939 35.26 1.73 -12.06
C GLY A 939 35.16 2.08 -10.57
N ARG A 940 35.88 3.11 -10.09
CA ARG A 940 35.84 3.57 -8.70
C ARG A 940 35.13 4.93 -8.58
N PRO A 941 34.35 5.18 -7.50
CA PRO A 941 33.73 6.48 -7.25
C PRO A 941 34.75 7.62 -7.32
N TRP A 942 34.45 8.62 -8.13
CA TRP A 942 35.28 9.80 -8.33
C TRP A 942 34.40 11.05 -8.30
N ILE A 943 34.92 12.14 -7.74
CA ILE A 943 34.16 13.38 -7.58
C ILE A 943 34.51 14.34 -8.73
N PRO A 944 33.55 14.63 -9.63
CA PRO A 944 33.70 15.69 -10.62
C PRO A 944 34.07 17.05 -10.01
N SER A 945 34.94 17.79 -10.69
CA SER A 945 35.27 19.17 -10.32
C SER A 945 34.08 20.14 -10.42
N THR A 946 32.97 19.72 -11.02
CA THR A 946 31.73 20.48 -11.21
C THR A 946 30.78 20.44 -10.01
N LEU A 947 30.96 19.54 -9.04
CA LEU A 947 30.17 19.46 -7.81
C LEU A 947 30.62 20.51 -6.77
N LYS A 948 29.66 21.23 -6.16
CA LYS A 948 29.91 22.30 -5.18
C LYS A 948 30.89 21.84 -4.08
N LYS A 949 31.88 22.69 -3.78
CA LYS A 949 32.95 22.45 -2.77
C LYS A 949 32.42 21.99 -1.40
N SER A 950 31.23 22.42 -0.99
CA SER A 950 30.62 22.05 0.29
C SER A 950 30.17 20.59 0.41
N LEU A 951 30.11 19.85 -0.70
CA LEU A 951 29.71 18.43 -0.72
C LEU A 951 30.92 17.48 -0.84
N GLN A 952 32.14 17.99 -1.00
CA GLN A 952 33.32 17.21 -1.43
C GLN A 952 33.96 16.31 -0.34
N THR A 953 33.66 16.51 0.95
CA THR A 953 34.32 15.76 2.05
C THR A 953 33.72 14.38 2.33
N ASP A 954 32.41 14.17 2.09
CA ASP A 954 31.72 12.90 2.36
C ASP A 954 31.62 11.96 1.14
N LEU A 955 31.96 12.43 -0.06
CA LEU A 955 31.70 11.74 -1.34
C LEU A 955 32.69 10.62 -1.72
N LYS A 956 33.80 10.42 -0.99
CA LYS A 956 34.84 9.43 -1.39
C LYS A 956 34.38 7.96 -1.28
N LYS A 957 33.21 7.69 -0.71
CA LYS A 957 32.63 6.34 -0.53
C LYS A 957 31.14 6.25 -0.92
N SER A 958 30.61 7.27 -1.60
CA SER A 958 29.16 7.41 -1.82
C SER A 958 28.78 7.22 -3.28
N CYS A 959 27.68 6.51 -3.48
CA CYS A 959 27.05 6.18 -4.76
C CYS A 959 25.69 6.86 -4.86
N VAL A 960 25.32 7.23 -6.07
CA VAL A 960 24.04 7.86 -6.39
C VAL A 960 23.00 6.77 -6.56
N ARG A 961 21.82 6.95 -5.96
CA ARG A 961 20.64 6.12 -6.22
C ARG A 961 19.45 7.00 -6.56
N GLY A 962 18.53 6.45 -7.37
CA GLY A 962 17.32 7.16 -7.79
C GLY A 962 17.53 8.17 -8.93
N PHE A 963 18.67 8.10 -9.63
CA PHE A 963 18.86 8.80 -10.91
C PHE A 963 18.13 8.10 -12.07
N ASP A 964 17.93 6.79 -11.94
CA ASP A 964 17.23 5.90 -12.87
C ASP A 964 15.70 6.03 -12.77
N GLN A 965 15.20 7.25 -12.53
CA GLN A 965 13.76 7.54 -12.55
C GLN A 965 13.14 7.02 -13.84
N LEU A 966 12.11 6.21 -13.73
CA LEU A 966 11.44 5.54 -14.84
C LEU A 966 10.97 6.55 -15.90
N SER A 967 10.32 7.63 -15.45
CA SER A 967 9.91 8.76 -16.28
C SER A 967 11.07 9.47 -16.97
N PHE A 968 12.24 9.57 -16.31
CA PHE A 968 13.45 10.13 -16.92
C PHE A 968 14.03 9.21 -17.99
N ILE A 969 14.13 7.91 -17.74
CA ILE A 969 14.61 6.93 -18.73
C ILE A 969 13.72 6.99 -19.99
N MET A 970 12.39 6.96 -19.81
CA MET A 970 11.41 7.09 -20.91
C MET A 970 11.53 8.41 -21.70
N GLY A 971 11.82 9.52 -21.02
CA GLY A 971 12.02 10.82 -21.67
C GLY A 971 13.38 10.96 -22.37
N SER A 972 14.43 10.41 -21.77
CA SER A 972 15.82 10.46 -22.27
C SER A 972 16.03 9.67 -23.56
N SER A 973 15.18 8.69 -23.81
CA SER A 973 15.21 7.83 -24.99
C SER A 973 14.30 8.34 -26.12
N ALA A 974 13.60 9.46 -25.91
CA ALA A 974 12.69 10.11 -26.87
C ALA A 974 13.06 11.58 -27.10
N THR A 975 14.36 11.91 -27.14
CA THR A 975 14.85 13.30 -27.32
C THR A 975 14.52 13.90 -28.68
N VAL A 976 14.08 13.11 -29.67
CA VAL A 976 13.67 13.65 -30.98
C VAL A 976 12.52 14.66 -30.86
N PHE A 977 11.68 14.53 -29.81
CA PHE A 977 10.60 15.47 -29.50
C PHE A 977 11.11 16.81 -28.91
N ASN A 978 12.36 16.87 -28.46
CA ASN A 978 12.99 18.10 -27.98
C ASN A 978 13.45 19.01 -29.15
N VAL A 979 13.38 18.52 -30.39
CA VAL A 979 13.80 19.24 -31.61
C VAL A 979 12.58 19.89 -32.28
N VAL A 980 12.46 21.21 -32.13
CA VAL A 980 11.35 22.07 -32.57
C VAL A 980 11.02 21.99 -34.09
N THR A 981 11.90 21.43 -34.92
CA THR A 981 11.81 21.55 -36.39
C THR A 981 10.73 20.70 -37.06
N GLY A 982 10.19 19.69 -36.37
CA GLY A 982 9.15 18.80 -36.91
C GLY A 982 7.72 19.06 -36.41
N MET A 983 7.54 19.94 -35.42
CA MET A 983 6.23 20.26 -34.85
C MET A 983 5.43 21.19 -35.78
N PRO A 984 4.09 21.04 -35.86
CA PRO A 984 3.24 21.96 -36.61
C PRO A 984 3.44 23.42 -36.16
N ALA A 985 3.31 24.37 -37.09
CA ALA A 985 3.59 25.79 -36.84
C ALA A 985 2.77 26.39 -35.66
N THR A 986 1.58 25.85 -35.41
CA THR A 986 0.70 26.18 -34.28
C THR A 986 1.35 25.87 -32.92
N TYR A 987 2.04 24.75 -32.80
CA TYR A 987 2.79 24.38 -31.59
C TYR A 987 4.11 25.16 -31.47
N ASN A 988 4.76 25.48 -32.59
CA ASN A 988 6.07 26.14 -32.59
C ASN A 988 6.11 27.48 -31.84
N ALA A 989 5.04 28.28 -31.86
CA ALA A 989 5.03 29.57 -31.15
C ALA A 989 4.86 29.39 -29.62
N VAL A 990 3.98 28.47 -29.21
CA VAL A 990 3.70 28.18 -27.79
C VAL A 990 4.84 27.36 -27.18
N PHE A 991 5.33 26.36 -27.89
CA PHE A 991 6.48 25.54 -27.51
C PHE A 991 7.76 26.36 -27.44
N LYS A 992 8.01 27.31 -28.37
CA LYS A 992 9.14 28.26 -28.23
C LYS A 992 9.02 29.11 -26.97
N LYS A 993 7.82 29.64 -26.65
CA LYS A 993 7.61 30.41 -25.40
C LYS A 993 7.76 29.55 -24.14
N MET A 994 7.36 28.28 -24.19
CA MET A 994 7.55 27.27 -23.15
C MET A 994 9.05 27.01 -22.94
N ILE A 995 9.80 26.70 -24.00
CA ILE A 995 11.26 26.52 -23.97
C ILE A 995 11.94 27.78 -23.45
N GLN A 996 11.52 28.97 -23.89
CA GLN A 996 12.07 30.25 -23.41
C GLN A 996 11.85 30.42 -21.91
N ARG A 997 10.61 30.23 -21.40
CA ARG A 997 10.30 30.35 -19.96
C ARG A 997 11.06 29.35 -19.08
N ILE A 998 11.23 28.12 -19.56
CA ILE A 998 11.92 27.04 -18.85
C ILE A 998 13.45 27.26 -18.92
N ALA A 999 13.96 27.71 -20.07
CA ALA A 999 15.36 28.08 -20.26
C ALA A 999 15.76 29.31 -19.43
N ASP A 1000 14.86 30.30 -19.28
CA ASP A 1000 15.09 31.52 -18.50
C ASP A 1000 15.09 31.27 -16.98
N LYS A 1001 14.50 30.16 -16.50
CA LYS A 1001 14.34 29.86 -15.06
C LYS A 1001 15.28 28.81 -14.48
N ALA A 1002 15.76 27.79 -15.21
CA ALA A 1002 16.62 26.78 -14.56
C ALA A 1002 17.47 25.85 -15.46
N LEU A 1003 17.42 25.91 -16.79
CA LEU A 1003 18.14 24.93 -17.62
C LEU A 1003 19.53 25.44 -18.03
N ASP A 1004 20.54 24.57 -18.01
CA ASP A 1004 21.88 24.88 -18.56
C ASP A 1004 21.88 25.02 -20.12
N GLY A 1005 20.70 25.08 -20.73
CA GLY A 1005 20.51 25.31 -22.17
C GLY A 1005 20.66 24.08 -23.07
N SER A 1006 20.73 22.86 -22.51
CA SER A 1006 20.81 21.61 -23.28
C SER A 1006 19.42 21.00 -23.56
N ILE A 1007 19.20 20.59 -24.81
CA ILE A 1007 18.01 19.85 -25.26
C ILE A 1007 18.17 18.32 -25.15
N THR A 1008 19.37 17.84 -24.83
CA THR A 1008 19.71 16.42 -24.75
C THR A 1008 19.92 16.00 -23.30
N ALA A 1009 19.64 14.73 -22.99
CA ALA A 1009 19.74 14.19 -21.65
C ALA A 1009 21.21 14.06 -21.21
N ARG A 1010 21.50 14.44 -19.96
CA ARG A 1010 22.87 14.45 -19.40
C ARG A 1010 22.99 13.46 -18.26
N TYR A 1011 23.88 12.49 -18.43
CA TYR A 1011 24.15 11.45 -17.44
C TYR A 1011 25.57 11.66 -16.94
N PRO A 1012 25.82 11.69 -15.62
CA PRO A 1012 27.18 11.54 -15.10
C PRO A 1012 27.82 10.29 -15.71
N ASN A 1013 29.08 10.38 -16.17
CA ASN A 1013 29.72 9.28 -16.88
C ASN A 1013 30.27 8.23 -15.90
N PRO A 1014 29.69 7.02 -15.81
CA PRO A 1014 30.24 5.94 -14.98
C PRO A 1014 31.39 5.20 -15.68
N PHE A 1015 31.73 5.57 -16.92
CA PHE A 1015 32.72 4.89 -17.76
C PHE A 1015 33.94 5.77 -18.03
N LYS A 1016 34.16 6.84 -17.26
CA LYS A 1016 35.38 7.63 -17.38
C LYS A 1016 36.58 6.75 -17.02
N GLY A 1017 37.64 6.83 -17.82
CA GLY A 1017 38.83 5.97 -17.71
C GLY A 1017 38.60 4.52 -18.12
N VAL A 1018 37.44 4.19 -18.70
CA VAL A 1018 37.15 2.88 -19.33
C VAL A 1018 37.24 3.06 -20.85
N SER A 1019 37.88 2.12 -21.52
CA SER A 1019 37.93 2.10 -22.98
C SER A 1019 37.83 0.67 -23.48
N GLY A 1020 36.90 0.41 -24.39
CA GLY A 1020 36.83 -0.85 -25.10
C GLY A 1020 37.91 -0.95 -26.19
N PRO A 1021 38.02 -2.12 -26.85
CA PRO A 1021 39.02 -2.37 -27.90
C PRO A 1021 38.99 -1.43 -29.10
N MET A 1022 37.84 -0.80 -29.41
CA MET A 1022 37.75 0.20 -30.48
C MET A 1022 37.98 1.65 -30.01
N GLY A 1023 38.27 1.84 -28.72
CA GLY A 1023 38.41 3.17 -28.13
C GLY A 1023 37.07 3.76 -27.74
N PHE A 1024 36.88 4.07 -26.45
CA PHE A 1024 35.70 4.81 -26.00
C PHE A 1024 35.97 6.31 -26.10
N ASP A 1025 35.31 6.99 -27.04
CA ASP A 1025 35.54 8.41 -27.30
C ASP A 1025 35.06 9.36 -26.17
N ARG A 1026 34.30 8.84 -25.19
CA ARG A 1026 33.92 9.54 -23.96
C ARG A 1026 34.68 9.08 -22.72
N SER A 1027 35.74 8.28 -22.87
CA SER A 1027 36.57 7.81 -21.74
C SER A 1027 37.17 8.95 -20.92
N SER A 1028 37.37 10.14 -21.48
CA SER A 1028 37.88 11.32 -20.75
C SER A 1028 36.78 12.27 -20.27
N SER A 1029 35.53 12.09 -20.68
CA SER A 1029 34.43 13.02 -20.40
C SER A 1029 33.81 12.76 -19.03
N ASP A 1030 33.41 13.81 -18.33
CA ASP A 1030 32.71 13.71 -17.03
C ASP A 1030 31.24 13.32 -17.17
N GLU A 1031 30.68 13.44 -18.37
CA GLU A 1031 29.27 13.18 -18.67
C GLU A 1031 29.08 12.47 -20.00
N LEU A 1032 28.00 11.71 -20.07
CA LEU A 1032 27.42 11.14 -21.28
C LEU A 1032 26.27 12.04 -21.74
N VAL A 1033 26.26 12.34 -23.03
CA VAL A 1033 25.14 12.99 -23.69
C VAL A 1033 24.30 11.89 -24.34
N ILE A 1034 23.10 11.69 -23.79
CA ILE A 1034 22.17 10.65 -24.20
C ILE A 1034 21.12 11.25 -25.12
N VAL A 1035 20.82 10.53 -26.21
CA VAL A 1035 19.81 10.88 -27.22
C VAL A 1035 18.95 9.67 -27.55
N ASP A 1036 17.85 9.91 -28.25
CA ASP A 1036 16.95 8.90 -28.79
C ASP A 1036 17.70 7.85 -29.63
N GLY A 1037 17.39 6.57 -29.42
CA GLY A 1037 18.00 5.46 -30.17
C GLY A 1037 17.78 5.58 -31.69
N GLY A 1038 16.64 6.15 -32.11
CA GLY A 1038 16.29 6.40 -33.50
C GLY A 1038 17.12 7.49 -34.19
N GLU A 1039 17.75 8.41 -33.44
CA GLU A 1039 18.61 9.47 -34.00
C GLU A 1039 19.89 8.91 -34.66
N ASN A 1040 20.26 7.67 -34.33
CA ASN A 1040 21.40 7.00 -34.98
C ASN A 1040 21.04 6.33 -36.31
N GLY A 1041 19.77 6.37 -36.73
CA GLY A 1041 19.26 5.73 -37.94
C GLY A 1041 18.80 4.27 -37.75
N GLU A 1042 19.10 3.65 -36.60
CA GLU A 1042 18.63 2.31 -36.24
C GLU A 1042 17.30 2.42 -35.47
N ASN A 1043 16.23 2.79 -36.16
CA ASN A 1043 14.93 3.05 -35.54
C ASN A 1043 14.29 1.80 -34.90
N ILE A 1044 14.75 0.58 -35.24
CA ILE A 1044 14.36 -0.68 -34.60
C ILE A 1044 15.53 -1.13 -33.71
N PRO A 1045 15.34 -1.30 -32.38
CA PRO A 1045 16.43 -1.55 -31.43
C PRO A 1045 16.85 -3.03 -31.41
N ILE A 1046 17.39 -3.53 -32.53
CA ILE A 1046 17.72 -4.96 -32.68
C ILE A 1046 19.06 -5.32 -32.00
N ASN A 1047 20.00 -4.38 -31.93
CA ASN A 1047 21.38 -4.65 -31.47
C ASN A 1047 21.49 -5.42 -30.15
N PRO A 1048 20.71 -5.13 -29.08
CA PRO A 1048 20.83 -5.91 -27.85
C PRO A 1048 20.36 -7.35 -28.00
N LEU A 1049 19.40 -7.65 -28.90
CA LEU A 1049 18.98 -9.03 -29.19
C LEU A 1049 20.05 -9.84 -29.91
N LEU A 1050 20.91 -9.17 -30.70
CA LEU A 1050 22.03 -9.82 -31.40
C LEU A 1050 23.19 -10.20 -30.47
N THR A 1051 23.09 -9.93 -29.17
CA THR A 1051 24.18 -10.17 -28.21
C THR A 1051 24.42 -11.68 -28.06
N PRO A 1052 25.60 -12.21 -28.45
CA PRO A 1052 25.88 -13.65 -28.40
C PRO A 1052 25.63 -14.32 -27.04
N ALA A 1053 25.81 -13.59 -25.93
CA ALA A 1053 25.57 -14.10 -24.57
C ALA A 1053 24.08 -14.32 -24.25
N ARG A 1054 23.16 -13.63 -24.94
CA ARG A 1054 21.71 -13.77 -24.77
C ARG A 1054 21.12 -14.97 -25.49
N GLN A 1055 21.78 -15.43 -26.56
CA GLN A 1055 21.39 -16.62 -27.33
C GLN A 1055 19.95 -16.54 -27.87
N VAL A 1056 19.57 -15.38 -28.41
CA VAL A 1056 18.26 -15.19 -29.03
C VAL A 1056 18.18 -15.99 -30.32
N ASP A 1057 17.07 -16.70 -30.52
CA ASP A 1057 16.86 -17.57 -31.67
C ASP A 1057 16.05 -16.89 -32.76
N VAL A 1058 15.03 -16.15 -32.34
CA VAL A 1058 14.08 -15.48 -33.22
C VAL A 1058 13.84 -14.07 -32.72
N ILE A 1059 13.84 -13.12 -33.64
CA ILE A 1059 13.55 -11.71 -33.36
C ILE A 1059 12.28 -11.35 -34.13
N LEU A 1060 11.23 -10.95 -33.40
CA LEU A 1060 10.06 -10.31 -33.98
C LEU A 1060 10.30 -8.80 -33.99
N ALA A 1061 10.60 -8.23 -35.15
CA ALA A 1061 10.83 -6.81 -35.35
C ALA A 1061 9.54 -6.11 -35.81
N VAL A 1062 9.03 -5.21 -34.98
CA VAL A 1062 7.81 -4.42 -35.24
C VAL A 1062 8.21 -3.03 -35.74
N ASP A 1063 8.06 -2.81 -37.04
CA ASP A 1063 8.36 -1.52 -37.68
C ASP A 1063 7.09 -0.67 -37.81
N ALA A 1064 7.07 0.44 -37.07
CA ALA A 1064 6.05 1.46 -37.00
C ALA A 1064 6.68 2.83 -37.32
N SER A 1065 7.81 2.84 -38.04
CA SER A 1065 8.49 4.05 -38.52
C SER A 1065 7.64 4.83 -39.53
N GLY A 1066 7.86 6.14 -39.57
CA GLY A 1066 7.09 7.07 -40.41
C GLY A 1066 7.91 7.54 -41.60
N ASP A 1067 8.55 6.61 -42.30
CA ASP A 1067 9.68 6.91 -43.19
C ASP A 1067 9.28 7.24 -44.64
N SER A 1068 8.04 6.98 -45.06
CA SER A 1068 7.56 7.27 -46.42
C SER A 1068 7.12 8.73 -46.62
N THR A 1069 7.46 9.32 -47.77
CA THR A 1069 7.04 10.67 -48.19
C THR A 1069 5.76 10.63 -49.02
N SER A 1070 5.08 11.79 -49.17
CA SER A 1070 3.80 11.96 -49.89
C SER A 1070 3.82 11.60 -51.38
N SER A 1071 4.98 11.30 -51.95
CA SER A 1071 5.17 10.92 -53.36
C SER A 1071 5.21 9.39 -53.59
N GLY A 1072 5.04 8.57 -52.55
CA GLY A 1072 5.00 7.10 -52.66
C GLY A 1072 3.59 6.52 -52.82
N PRO A 1073 3.43 5.30 -53.37
CA PRO A 1073 2.13 4.69 -53.70
C PRO A 1073 1.25 4.33 -52.49
N ASN A 1074 1.80 4.22 -51.28
CA ASN A 1074 1.02 3.97 -50.05
C ASN A 1074 0.67 5.27 -49.29
N GLY A 1075 1.04 6.44 -49.83
CA GLY A 1075 0.99 7.72 -49.12
C GLY A 1075 2.12 7.89 -48.09
N SER A 1076 2.13 9.03 -47.40
CA SER A 1076 3.11 9.39 -46.37
C SER A 1076 2.91 8.60 -45.06
N GLY A 1077 3.99 8.41 -44.29
CA GLY A 1077 3.90 7.95 -42.90
C GLY A 1077 3.98 6.42 -42.67
N TRP A 1078 4.44 5.65 -43.66
CA TRP A 1078 4.63 4.19 -43.57
C TRP A 1078 6.12 3.80 -43.44
N PRO A 1079 6.42 2.63 -42.85
CA PRO A 1079 7.76 2.06 -42.84
C PRO A 1079 8.30 1.79 -44.24
N ASN A 1080 9.61 1.94 -44.42
CA ASN A 1080 10.28 1.61 -45.67
C ASN A 1080 11.50 0.68 -45.48
N GLY A 1081 11.67 0.06 -44.29
CA GLY A 1081 12.75 -0.89 -44.04
C GLY A 1081 14.13 -0.26 -43.79
N LYS A 1082 14.25 1.08 -43.74
CA LYS A 1082 15.51 1.79 -43.48
C LYS A 1082 16.18 1.37 -42.16
N GLY A 1083 15.40 1.09 -41.11
CA GLY A 1083 15.93 0.61 -39.83
C GLY A 1083 16.70 -0.72 -39.93
N MET A 1084 16.20 -1.64 -40.76
CA MET A 1084 16.84 -2.94 -41.00
C MET A 1084 18.14 -2.80 -41.81
N ILE A 1085 18.13 -1.93 -42.82
CA ILE A 1085 19.33 -1.62 -43.63
C ILE A 1085 20.43 -1.01 -42.76
N ASN A 1086 20.09 -0.06 -41.89
CA ASN A 1086 21.07 0.57 -41.02
C ASN A 1086 21.67 -0.42 -40.01
N THR A 1087 20.85 -1.33 -39.47
CA THR A 1087 21.34 -2.42 -38.60
C THR A 1087 22.29 -3.34 -39.36
N TYR A 1088 21.93 -3.76 -40.57
CA TYR A 1088 22.79 -4.58 -41.43
C TYR A 1088 24.12 -3.90 -41.74
N LEU A 1089 24.09 -2.63 -42.17
CA LEU A 1089 25.30 -1.87 -42.48
C LEU A 1089 26.20 -1.73 -41.25
N ARG A 1090 25.63 -1.50 -40.06
CA ARG A 1090 26.44 -1.42 -38.84
C ARG A 1090 27.09 -2.76 -38.50
N VAL A 1091 26.33 -3.86 -38.49
CA VAL A 1091 26.87 -5.19 -38.17
C VAL A 1091 27.93 -5.64 -39.17
N HIS A 1092 27.71 -5.43 -40.47
CA HIS A 1092 28.58 -6.00 -41.52
C HIS A 1092 29.67 -5.06 -42.04
N LYS A 1093 29.53 -3.74 -41.86
CA LYS A 1093 30.48 -2.75 -42.41
C LYS A 1093 31.19 -1.90 -41.36
N VAL A 1094 30.68 -1.86 -40.13
CA VAL A 1094 31.20 -0.97 -39.07
C VAL A 1094 31.79 -1.78 -37.91
N LEU A 1095 31.06 -2.79 -37.42
CA LEU A 1095 31.53 -3.61 -36.31
C LEU A 1095 32.60 -4.63 -36.75
N PRO A 1096 33.53 -5.01 -35.86
CA PRO A 1096 34.47 -6.09 -36.11
C PRO A 1096 33.73 -7.41 -36.41
N ALA A 1097 34.31 -8.21 -37.29
CA ALA A 1097 33.74 -9.52 -37.62
C ALA A 1097 33.59 -10.40 -36.36
N GLY A 1098 32.42 -11.01 -36.20
CA GLY A 1098 32.10 -11.86 -35.05
C GLY A 1098 31.61 -11.13 -33.80
N THR A 1099 31.33 -9.82 -33.88
CA THR A 1099 30.65 -9.08 -32.79
C THR A 1099 29.17 -9.42 -32.67
N ALA A 1100 28.48 -9.55 -33.80
CA ALA A 1100 27.06 -9.93 -33.89
C ALA A 1100 26.80 -10.61 -35.25
N ASP A 1101 25.79 -11.47 -35.32
CA ASP A 1101 25.34 -12.11 -36.55
C ASP A 1101 23.99 -11.51 -36.97
N PHE A 1102 23.87 -11.02 -38.21
CA PHE A 1102 22.62 -10.45 -38.74
C PHE A 1102 22.36 -10.92 -40.18
N PRO A 1103 21.13 -11.32 -40.55
CA PRO A 1103 20.85 -11.81 -41.90
C PRO A 1103 21.02 -10.71 -42.97
N PRO A 1104 21.27 -11.09 -44.24
CA PRO A 1104 21.30 -10.13 -45.34
C PRO A 1104 19.95 -9.46 -45.53
N VAL A 1105 20.01 -8.18 -45.91
CA VAL A 1105 18.84 -7.36 -46.25
C VAL A 1105 19.00 -6.78 -47.65
N PRO A 1106 17.92 -6.49 -48.39
CA PRO A 1106 18.00 -5.85 -49.70
C PRO A 1106 18.66 -4.46 -49.57
N LEU A 1107 19.76 -4.22 -50.30
CA LEU A 1107 20.52 -2.96 -50.24
C LEU A 1107 20.14 -1.95 -51.33
N ASP A 1108 19.29 -2.31 -52.29
CA ASP A 1108 18.97 -1.43 -53.41
C ASP A 1108 17.93 -0.37 -53.01
N THR A 1109 18.41 0.87 -52.92
CA THR A 1109 17.59 2.07 -52.69
C THR A 1109 16.57 2.36 -53.80
N ALA A 1110 16.69 1.77 -55.00
CA ALA A 1110 15.72 1.93 -56.09
C ALA A 1110 14.41 1.16 -55.84
N LEU A 1111 14.46 0.00 -55.17
CA LEU A 1111 13.27 -0.76 -54.72
C LEU A 1111 12.43 0.02 -53.70
N LEU A 1112 13.03 0.99 -53.00
CA LEU A 1112 12.34 1.84 -52.04
C LEU A 1112 11.57 3.00 -52.70
N LEU A 1113 11.95 3.42 -53.91
CA LEU A 1113 11.38 4.57 -54.61
C LEU A 1113 10.49 4.21 -55.82
N ARG A 1114 10.48 2.96 -56.30
CA ARG A 1114 9.55 2.48 -57.35
C ARG A 1114 8.85 1.18 -56.94
N PRO A 1115 7.70 1.26 -56.25
CA PRO A 1115 7.07 0.08 -55.65
C PRO A 1115 6.18 -0.73 -56.59
N GLU A 1116 6.04 -0.29 -57.84
CA GLU A 1116 5.17 -0.94 -58.82
C GLU A 1116 5.73 -2.28 -59.35
N GLN A 1117 7.01 -2.60 -59.10
CA GLN A 1117 7.65 -3.77 -59.70
C GLN A 1117 7.94 -4.93 -58.74
N HIS A 1118 7.94 -4.72 -57.41
CA HIS A 1118 8.20 -5.79 -56.46
C HIS A 1118 7.36 -5.66 -55.19
N ASP A 1119 6.50 -6.66 -54.99
CA ASP A 1119 5.45 -6.80 -53.97
C ASP A 1119 5.97 -7.05 -52.54
N LEU A 1120 7.01 -6.29 -52.14
CA LEU A 1120 7.74 -6.44 -50.87
C LEU A 1120 7.21 -5.52 -49.75
N LYS A 1121 6.31 -4.57 -50.05
CA LYS A 1121 5.91 -3.48 -49.13
C LYS A 1121 4.64 -3.74 -48.31
N LEU A 1122 3.96 -4.88 -48.53
CA LEU A 1122 2.71 -5.25 -47.86
C LEU A 1122 2.76 -6.65 -47.23
N ARG A 1123 3.92 -7.31 -47.22
CA ARG A 1123 4.09 -8.67 -46.74
C ARG A 1123 4.97 -8.68 -45.49
N ASP A 1124 4.55 -9.40 -44.46
CA ASP A 1124 5.47 -9.84 -43.40
C ASP A 1124 6.54 -10.73 -44.05
N ASN A 1125 7.81 -10.61 -43.64
CA ASN A 1125 8.92 -11.29 -44.31
C ASN A 1125 9.85 -11.96 -43.29
N PHE A 1126 10.22 -13.22 -43.54
CA PHE A 1126 11.31 -13.88 -42.83
C PHE A 1126 12.65 -13.53 -43.48
N LEU A 1127 13.55 -12.95 -42.70
CA LEU A 1127 14.94 -12.79 -43.08
C LEU A 1127 15.75 -13.93 -42.46
N SER A 1128 16.20 -14.85 -43.31
CA SER A 1128 17.06 -15.97 -42.93
C SER A 1128 18.04 -16.31 -44.06
N LEU A 1129 19.30 -16.60 -43.70
CA LEU A 1129 20.29 -17.12 -44.64
C LEU A 1129 19.88 -18.49 -45.19
N ARG A 1130 19.62 -18.60 -46.50
CA ARG A 1130 19.40 -19.87 -47.22
C ARG A 1130 20.71 -20.70 -47.19
N GLN A 1131 20.61 -21.99 -46.85
CA GLN A 1131 21.75 -22.90 -47.03
C GLN A 1131 21.97 -23.13 -48.53
N GLY A 1132 23.16 -22.81 -49.07
CA GLY A 1132 23.58 -23.22 -50.42
C GLY A 1132 24.15 -22.14 -51.37
N THR A 1133 24.27 -20.86 -51.00
CA THR A 1133 24.85 -19.84 -51.91
C THR A 1133 26.39 -19.79 -51.85
N PRO A 1134 27.11 -19.58 -52.98
CA PRO A 1134 28.58 -19.65 -53.04
C PRO A 1134 29.31 -18.68 -52.08
N ARG A 1135 28.74 -17.51 -51.81
CA ARG A 1135 29.28 -16.55 -50.81
C ARG A 1135 29.18 -17.06 -49.36
N VAL A 1136 28.19 -17.91 -49.05
CA VAL A 1136 28.02 -18.54 -47.72
C VAL A 1136 29.07 -19.64 -47.50
N GLN A 1137 29.52 -20.33 -48.55
CA GLN A 1137 30.63 -21.30 -48.45
C GLN A 1137 31.99 -20.64 -48.13
N HIS A 1138 32.25 -19.43 -48.67
CA HIS A 1138 33.48 -18.69 -48.34
C HIS A 1138 33.45 -18.13 -46.90
N PHE A 1139 32.27 -17.70 -46.42
CA PHE A 1139 32.07 -17.24 -45.04
C PHE A 1139 32.18 -18.39 -44.01
N LEU A 1140 31.73 -19.60 -44.37
CA LEU A 1140 31.83 -20.82 -43.53
C LEU A 1140 33.27 -21.34 -43.38
N ALA A 1141 34.17 -21.01 -44.31
CA ALA A 1141 35.58 -21.40 -44.24
C ALA A 1141 36.40 -20.59 -43.21
N VAL A 1142 35.94 -19.38 -42.84
CA VAL A 1142 36.68 -18.46 -41.96
C VAL A 1142 36.16 -18.47 -40.51
N MET A 1143 34.89 -18.88 -40.29
CA MET A 1143 34.25 -18.93 -38.96
C MET A 1143 33.35 -20.18 -38.81
N PRO A 1144 33.86 -21.32 -38.31
CA PRO A 1144 33.12 -22.60 -38.28
C PRO A 1144 31.93 -22.66 -37.30
N ARG A 1145 31.64 -21.60 -36.52
CA ARG A 1145 30.65 -21.59 -35.43
C ARG A 1145 29.81 -20.31 -35.31
N ALA A 1146 29.56 -19.58 -36.41
CA ALA A 1146 28.65 -18.43 -36.40
C ALA A 1146 27.18 -18.89 -36.24
N ARG A 1147 26.45 -18.33 -35.26
CA ARG A 1147 25.05 -18.69 -34.96
C ARG A 1147 24.14 -17.77 -35.75
N LYS A 1148 23.48 -18.31 -36.77
CA LYS A 1148 22.59 -17.53 -37.63
C LYS A 1148 21.30 -17.24 -36.84
N GLU A 1149 20.88 -15.98 -36.74
CA GLU A 1149 19.60 -15.57 -36.13
C GLU A 1149 18.50 -15.51 -37.20
N MET A 1150 17.22 -15.63 -36.84
CA MET A 1150 16.09 -15.44 -37.77
C MET A 1150 15.31 -14.20 -37.37
N VAL A 1151 15.10 -13.27 -38.29
CA VAL A 1151 14.34 -12.03 -38.03
C VAL A 1151 13.04 -12.07 -38.82
N ASP A 1152 11.93 -11.98 -38.11
CA ASP A 1152 10.61 -11.79 -38.70
C ASP A 1152 10.22 -10.32 -38.61
N ILE A 1153 9.84 -9.72 -39.74
CA ILE A 1153 9.45 -8.30 -39.81
C ILE A 1153 7.95 -8.21 -39.94
N HIS A 1154 7.30 -7.60 -38.95
CA HIS A 1154 5.90 -7.21 -39.06
C HIS A 1154 5.78 -5.79 -39.64
N CYS A 1155 5.12 -5.67 -40.80
CA CYS A 1155 4.79 -4.39 -41.42
C CYS A 1155 3.28 -4.15 -41.33
N PRO A 1156 2.82 -2.99 -40.80
CA PRO A 1156 1.39 -2.74 -40.69
C PRO A 1156 0.74 -2.69 -42.07
N SER A 1157 -0.39 -3.38 -42.22
CA SER A 1157 -1.20 -3.43 -43.46
C SER A 1157 -2.51 -2.65 -43.28
N GLN A 1158 -3.19 -2.25 -44.36
CA GLN A 1158 -4.46 -1.52 -44.25
C GLN A 1158 -5.62 -2.47 -43.91
N SER A 1159 -6.04 -2.50 -42.63
CA SER A 1159 -7.36 -3.03 -42.23
C SER A 1159 -8.01 -2.13 -41.17
N GLY A 1160 -9.25 -1.71 -41.42
CA GLY A 1160 -10.03 -0.90 -40.46
C GLY A 1160 -9.53 0.54 -40.30
N TYR A 1161 -9.15 0.91 -39.07
CA TYR A 1161 -8.70 2.26 -38.71
C TYR A 1161 -7.30 2.55 -39.27
N LEU A 1162 -7.08 3.78 -39.73
CA LEU A 1162 -5.83 4.19 -40.38
C LEU A 1162 -4.71 4.45 -39.34
N THR A 1163 -3.69 3.60 -39.32
CA THR A 1163 -2.62 3.61 -38.29
C THR A 1163 -1.39 4.46 -38.67
N ASN A 1164 -1.23 4.87 -39.94
CA ASN A 1164 -0.11 5.70 -40.45
C ASN A 1164 -0.23 7.20 -40.09
N THR A 1165 -0.46 7.47 -38.82
CA THR A 1165 -0.55 8.81 -38.23
C THR A 1165 0.82 9.47 -38.12
N SER A 1166 0.89 10.79 -38.02
CA SER A 1166 2.17 11.51 -37.85
C SER A 1166 2.85 11.14 -36.52
N THR A 1167 4.18 11.02 -36.51
CA THR A 1167 4.99 10.90 -35.28
C THR A 1167 4.72 12.04 -34.30
N PHE A 1168 4.32 13.21 -34.80
CA PHE A 1168 3.96 14.40 -34.01
C PHE A 1168 2.45 14.53 -33.74
N LYS A 1169 1.64 13.48 -33.93
CA LYS A 1169 0.28 13.41 -33.39
C LYS A 1169 0.40 13.10 -31.89
N LEU A 1170 0.19 14.10 -31.05
CA LEU A 1170 0.43 14.06 -29.61
C LEU A 1170 -0.83 13.81 -28.75
N GLN A 1171 -1.96 13.50 -29.40
CA GLN A 1171 -3.27 13.32 -28.77
C GLN A 1171 -4.10 12.32 -29.61
N TYR A 1172 -4.80 11.41 -28.96
CA TYR A 1172 -5.77 10.48 -29.56
C TYR A 1172 -7.04 10.44 -28.70
N SER A 1173 -8.22 10.38 -29.33
CA SER A 1173 -9.42 10.02 -28.57
C SER A 1173 -9.34 8.56 -28.11
N LYS A 1174 -10.07 8.20 -27.05
CA LYS A 1174 -10.12 6.80 -26.59
C LYS A 1174 -10.68 5.87 -27.66
N GLU A 1175 -11.64 6.35 -28.46
CA GLU A 1175 -12.20 5.59 -29.59
C GLU A 1175 -11.18 5.36 -30.69
N ASP A 1176 -10.39 6.39 -31.04
CA ASP A 1176 -9.31 6.29 -32.02
C ASP A 1176 -8.24 5.32 -31.53
N ALA A 1177 -7.83 5.41 -30.26
CA ALA A 1177 -6.83 4.52 -29.66
C ALA A 1177 -7.30 3.06 -29.65
N ASN A 1178 -8.55 2.80 -29.26
CA ASN A 1178 -9.13 1.45 -29.30
C ASN A 1178 -9.25 0.91 -30.73
N SER A 1179 -9.64 1.75 -31.69
CA SER A 1179 -9.73 1.37 -33.10
C SER A 1179 -8.35 1.08 -33.69
N PHE A 1180 -7.34 1.85 -33.28
CA PHE A 1180 -5.93 1.61 -33.61
C PHE A 1180 -5.46 0.26 -33.09
N LEU A 1181 -5.68 -0.03 -31.80
CA LEU A 1181 -5.30 -1.31 -31.18
C LEU A 1181 -5.92 -2.50 -31.91
N ASN A 1182 -7.22 -2.42 -32.19
CA ASN A 1182 -7.93 -3.47 -32.91
C ASN A 1182 -7.39 -3.69 -34.33
N SER A 1183 -7.08 -2.61 -35.05
CA SER A 1183 -6.47 -2.67 -36.38
C SER A 1183 -5.11 -3.38 -36.33
N VAL A 1184 -4.21 -2.97 -35.42
CA VAL A 1184 -2.89 -3.61 -35.26
C VAL A 1184 -3.00 -5.07 -34.84
N ARG A 1185 -3.92 -5.40 -33.94
CA ARG A 1185 -4.18 -6.78 -33.54
C ARG A 1185 -4.62 -7.63 -34.72
N GLU A 1186 -5.49 -7.11 -35.58
CA GLU A 1186 -5.94 -7.80 -36.78
C GLU A 1186 -4.77 -8.00 -37.76
N THR A 1187 -3.98 -6.96 -38.04
CA THR A 1187 -2.85 -7.08 -38.99
C THR A 1187 -1.77 -8.03 -38.49
N THR A 1188 -1.55 -8.11 -37.17
CA THR A 1188 -0.56 -9.02 -36.57
C THR A 1188 -1.00 -10.48 -36.64
N THR A 1189 -2.31 -10.74 -36.50
CA THR A 1189 -2.85 -12.12 -36.44
C THR A 1189 -3.27 -12.64 -37.82
N LYS A 1190 -3.62 -11.76 -38.74
CA LYS A 1190 -4.18 -12.04 -40.07
C LYS A 1190 -3.69 -11.00 -41.09
N PRO A 1191 -2.39 -10.96 -41.40
CA PRO A 1191 -1.85 -10.01 -42.37
C PRO A 1191 -2.47 -10.23 -43.73
N ARG A 1192 -2.47 -9.17 -44.55
CA ARG A 1192 -3.00 -9.19 -45.90
C ARG A 1192 -1.88 -9.21 -46.90
N ILE A 1193 -1.94 -10.13 -47.86
CA ILE A 1193 -1.07 -10.21 -49.03
C ILE A 1193 -1.96 -10.00 -50.26
N ASP A 1194 -1.61 -9.07 -51.16
CA ASP A 1194 -2.43 -8.72 -52.34
C ASP A 1194 -3.89 -8.38 -51.99
N ASN A 1195 -4.10 -7.63 -50.90
CA ASN A 1195 -5.41 -7.29 -50.32
C ASN A 1195 -6.28 -8.49 -49.87
N LYS A 1196 -5.72 -9.70 -49.79
CA LYS A 1196 -6.39 -10.90 -49.25
C LYS A 1196 -5.78 -11.31 -47.92
N VAL A 1197 -6.61 -11.74 -46.98
CA VAL A 1197 -6.14 -12.30 -45.70
C VAL A 1197 -5.32 -13.56 -45.97
N ASP A 1198 -4.12 -13.65 -45.40
CA ASP A 1198 -3.36 -14.88 -45.48
C ASP A 1198 -3.76 -15.86 -44.36
N ASN A 1199 -4.45 -16.93 -44.75
CA ASN A 1199 -4.87 -17.97 -43.82
C ASN A 1199 -3.72 -18.87 -43.36
N ASP A 1200 -2.60 -18.90 -44.08
CA ASP A 1200 -1.42 -19.72 -43.72
C ASP A 1200 -0.48 -19.01 -42.74
N TRP A 1201 -0.69 -17.73 -42.47
CA TRP A 1201 0.19 -16.90 -41.65
C TRP A 1201 0.47 -17.47 -40.25
N PRO A 1202 -0.53 -17.91 -39.45
CA PRO A 1202 -0.27 -18.47 -38.13
C PRO A 1202 0.64 -19.71 -38.17
N THR A 1203 0.47 -20.56 -39.19
CA THR A 1203 1.33 -21.74 -39.42
C THR A 1203 2.74 -21.31 -39.79
N CYS A 1204 2.88 -20.33 -40.68
CA CYS A 1204 4.18 -19.86 -41.14
C CYS A 1204 4.98 -19.14 -40.07
N LEU A 1205 4.34 -18.30 -39.25
CA LEU A 1205 4.96 -17.70 -38.07
C LEU A 1205 5.40 -18.77 -37.07
N SER A 1206 4.59 -19.81 -36.85
CA SER A 1206 4.92 -20.94 -35.96
C SER A 1206 6.15 -21.70 -36.46
N CYS A 1207 6.22 -21.94 -37.77
CA CYS A 1207 7.38 -22.54 -38.42
C CYS A 1207 8.64 -21.70 -38.24
N GLY A 1208 8.52 -20.37 -38.31
CA GLY A 1208 9.61 -19.44 -38.02
C GLY A 1208 10.11 -19.56 -36.57
N LEU A 1209 9.20 -19.49 -35.60
CA LEU A 1209 9.52 -19.50 -34.17
C LEU A 1209 10.29 -20.74 -33.70
N ILE A 1210 10.07 -21.90 -34.33
CA ILE A 1210 10.70 -23.17 -33.94
C ILE A 1210 11.91 -23.56 -34.81
N ASP A 1211 12.18 -22.87 -35.93
CA ASP A 1211 13.15 -23.31 -36.95
C ASP A 1211 14.59 -23.45 -36.41
N ARG A 1212 14.99 -22.61 -35.46
CA ARG A 1212 16.32 -22.69 -34.84
C ARG A 1212 16.44 -23.85 -33.87
N SER A 1213 15.44 -24.04 -33.02
CA SER A 1213 15.39 -25.14 -32.05
C SER A 1213 15.37 -26.49 -32.77
N ARG A 1214 14.53 -26.68 -33.80
CA ARG A 1214 14.54 -27.92 -34.61
C ARG A 1214 15.87 -28.15 -35.31
N ASN A 1215 16.51 -27.10 -35.83
CA ASN A 1215 17.80 -27.21 -36.52
C ASN A 1215 18.95 -27.61 -35.56
N ARG A 1216 18.95 -27.11 -34.31
CA ARG A 1216 19.88 -27.57 -33.27
C ARG A 1216 19.72 -29.06 -32.96
N SER A 1217 18.48 -29.52 -32.97
CA SER A 1217 18.11 -30.92 -32.70
C SER A 1217 18.27 -31.85 -33.91
N GLY A 1218 18.78 -31.35 -35.04
CA GLY A 1218 18.99 -32.16 -36.25
C GLY A 1218 17.70 -32.60 -36.96
N ILE A 1219 16.57 -31.94 -36.67
CA ILE A 1219 15.25 -32.31 -37.22
C ILE A 1219 15.04 -31.57 -38.56
N PRO A 1220 14.63 -32.27 -39.64
CA PRO A 1220 14.31 -31.63 -40.92
C PRO A 1220 13.05 -30.77 -40.80
N ARG A 1221 12.88 -29.80 -41.72
CA ARG A 1221 11.64 -29.01 -41.76
C ARG A 1221 10.47 -29.91 -42.19
N SER A 1222 9.30 -29.69 -41.61
CA SER A 1222 8.05 -30.30 -42.10
C SER A 1222 7.69 -29.73 -43.48
N SER A 1223 6.82 -30.42 -44.23
CA SER A 1223 6.34 -29.94 -45.53
C SER A 1223 5.63 -28.57 -45.43
N SER A 1224 4.82 -28.37 -44.37
CA SER A 1224 4.20 -27.09 -44.05
C SER A 1224 5.25 -25.99 -43.86
N CYS A 1225 6.30 -26.27 -43.07
CA CYS A 1225 7.36 -25.29 -42.83
C CYS A 1225 8.25 -25.07 -44.06
N GLU A 1226 8.51 -26.08 -44.88
CA GLU A 1226 9.20 -25.88 -46.16
C GLU A 1226 8.43 -24.94 -47.09
N ASN A 1227 7.11 -25.10 -47.18
CA ASN A 1227 6.25 -24.23 -47.99
C ASN A 1227 6.20 -22.80 -47.43
N CYS A 1228 6.09 -22.66 -46.11
CA CYS A 1228 6.15 -21.36 -45.45
C CYS A 1228 7.48 -20.64 -45.70
N PHE A 1229 8.61 -21.33 -45.56
CA PHE A 1229 9.93 -20.74 -45.84
C PHE A 1229 10.12 -20.43 -47.34
N LYS A 1230 9.53 -21.21 -48.27
CA LYS A 1230 9.52 -20.85 -49.70
C LYS A 1230 8.72 -19.58 -49.98
N ARG A 1231 7.63 -19.37 -49.24
CA ARG A 1231 6.70 -18.24 -49.42
C ARG A 1231 7.20 -16.95 -48.78
N TYR A 1232 7.81 -17.05 -47.60
CA TYR A 1232 8.10 -15.91 -46.73
C TYR A 1232 9.59 -15.59 -46.56
N CYS A 1233 10.52 -16.51 -46.86
CA CYS A 1233 11.93 -16.16 -46.79
C CYS A 1233 12.39 -15.36 -48.00
N TYR A 1234 13.06 -14.25 -47.73
CA TYR A 1234 13.81 -13.53 -48.74
C TYR A 1234 14.97 -14.39 -49.28
N ALA A 1235 15.09 -14.48 -50.61
CA ALA A 1235 16.23 -15.05 -51.30
C ALA A 1235 16.97 -13.93 -52.05
N ASP A 1236 18.30 -13.89 -51.90
CA ASP A 1236 19.16 -13.06 -52.73
C ASP A 1236 19.38 -13.80 -54.05
N ASP A 1237 18.73 -13.33 -55.11
CA ASP A 1237 18.75 -13.95 -56.44
C ASP A 1237 20.11 -13.76 -57.15
N GLY A 1238 21.04 -13.02 -56.52
CA GLY A 1238 22.39 -12.80 -57.05
C GLY A 1238 22.49 -11.77 -58.17
N ASN A 1239 21.44 -10.98 -58.39
CA ASN A 1239 21.42 -9.81 -59.28
C ASN A 1239 21.51 -8.50 -58.49
#